data_AF-A0A7Y2Q000-F1
#
_entry.id   AF-A0A7Y2Q000-F1
#
_cell.length_a   1.000
_cell.length_b   1.000
_cell.length_c   1.000
_cell.angle_alpha   90.00
_cell.angle_beta   90.00
_cell.angle_gamma   90.00
#
_symmetry.space_group_name_H-M   'P 1'
#
loop_
_entity.id
_entity.type
_entity.pdbx_description
1 polymer ?
#
loop_
_entity_poly.entity_id
_entity_poly.type
_entity_poly.pdbx_seq_one_letter_code
_entity_poly.pdbx_strand_id
1 'polypeptide(L)'
;MRNSRHIRMLAALAAAGVVTALLTAAPATAAVPPPASSQAPTAPWSSMNTDFVARDAARLTLGGAPFRFNGANLYWLGLDENVGGVAYPTFFRIKDALDAARELGLTVVRSHMMTSTSQNGANPLAIMPTLGEYNDAAFATVDFAIAYAGSIGIRLVLPLTDEWSYYHGGHRDFTAPLGLQPTDFYSDPTAIAAYQDYVGHILARTNALTGIPYVDDPTVLAWELGNELENMTTGWIADQVDFIKARAPHQLVAAGRRFDIDADTLAVPGLDIVDMHYYPPTAEKVAADAKTVVDAGKVYIAGEYGSNSASSALFDPLAANSDVTGLMLWSLFPHNDRGGFVAHDDGFTTHYPGTTDKMRAQTAAVKAYSEKLGAHAGAIALDAPLITEVSNRSGIKSVAWRGSAGATAYRIERSSGSGGWTVVAEVPAEASPVLDPGSAGDVVYRVVAVAPGKADATSAEVPVAAAAGVVVDPLESLSIATAAHDVGIAASPAGGRAVATGDAASITWTAPGARSARFLLGAGSAADVTIASSEDGSSWTDAATTVSGGEIRADRLSGGLVRVSWKRDAGIELVRATLTSVPPKAALVDPLDNLSLTSSHTGALSIDTGNVGLFAGDAGRLKRDSADPASVTWSVDDVTGVDLVAWYWPDRPVIPLVIRGSADGTTWTDLAPVITGGAGNWKRFDYSLRGLSGLNHIQVSWDGAKGEPWTPQIGGATLYSSAEGAVAAPGSFGLLSPADGATEVNGSPRLTWTSAPDAAYYRVVVATDASFTKVVEESAAVTGTGYTISARLTPGTTYHWRVTAVNGAGQTVATPASASFRTTPLPTQVQTIDDFEGYADAAALAAAYPRNTGGGTVQASLTSNPTTGSKAAEFAYDLTGPGYAGIIRTFAEPRNWWGYRGIQFDAKAASGEKIAVQFVAAGSYWEADVDAVDGWHHYEIDFDRFAPPSWAGSAELDLTRVSQHAFYRNGTGTGTLTIDDIRTTLPVTTPPAPTAPVNVAAPSVTGDIRVGGTLRANPGTWQGEPKLTFQWKRGGADIAGATKAEYVVKAADEGAALTVVVTAVNAGGTTSVTAPAVTVPYRTELRLDLSTPLGLSITKVKATVELKTAADVRGRSVTVTVAGQTATVVLDAKGKGTVILPKLRTGIYGVRAEFAGAASIAAATSPSRLLIILF
;
A
#
# COMPACT_ATOMS: atom_id res chain seq x y z
N MET A 1 49.47 -14.28 -30.13
CA MET A 1 50.37 -15.45 -30.32
C MET A 1 49.85 -16.55 -29.40
N ARG A 2 49.31 -17.62 -29.99
CA ARG A 2 50.03 -18.91 -30.08
C ARG A 2 50.44 -19.42 -28.71
N ASN A 3 49.91 -20.60 -28.41
CA ASN A 3 50.68 -21.72 -27.87
C ASN A 3 51.02 -21.60 -26.36
N SER A 4 50.86 -22.62 -25.52
CA SER A 4 50.78 -24.05 -25.80
C SER A 4 51.17 -24.82 -24.53
N ARG A 5 50.57 -26.00 -24.36
CA ARG A 5 51.24 -27.29 -24.07
C ARG A 5 51.68 -27.54 -22.63
N HIS A 6 51.59 -28.74 -22.06
CA HIS A 6 51.22 -30.09 -22.55
C HIS A 6 51.01 -30.99 -21.29
N ILE A 7 49.90 -31.75 -21.16
CA ILE A 7 49.72 -33.22 -21.42
C ILE A 7 50.40 -34.14 -20.35
N ARG A 8 49.71 -35.08 -19.66
CA ARG A 8 49.05 -36.37 -20.05
C ARG A 8 47.94 -36.75 -19.04
N MET A 9 46.61 -36.87 -19.29
CA MET A 9 45.73 -37.76 -20.12
C MET A 9 45.86 -39.28 -19.79
N LEU A 10 44.83 -40.14 -19.67
CA LEU A 10 43.39 -40.22 -20.08
C LEU A 10 42.62 -41.16 -19.09
N ALA A 11 41.42 -40.83 -18.56
CA ALA A 11 40.04 -40.89 -19.09
C ALA A 11 39.33 -42.26 -18.83
N ALA A 12 38.04 -42.38 -18.48
CA ALA A 12 36.90 -41.46 -18.51
C ALA A 12 35.74 -41.88 -17.57
N LEU A 13 35.03 -40.85 -17.06
CA LEU A 13 33.59 -40.65 -16.72
C LEU A 13 32.76 -41.75 -16.01
N ALA A 14 31.82 -41.45 -15.12
CA ALA A 14 31.41 -40.27 -14.33
C ALA A 14 30.18 -40.67 -13.47
N ALA A 15 29.91 -39.84 -12.46
CA ALA A 15 28.64 -39.66 -11.72
C ALA A 15 28.31 -40.57 -10.51
N ALA A 16 28.70 -40.04 -9.34
CA ALA A 16 27.88 -39.65 -8.17
C ALA A 16 26.90 -40.64 -7.51
N GLY A 17 27.01 -40.77 -6.18
CA GLY A 17 25.88 -41.09 -5.31
C GLY A 17 26.17 -41.78 -3.96
N VAL A 18 26.57 -40.99 -2.96
CA VAL A 18 26.24 -41.08 -1.50
C VAL A 18 26.33 -42.42 -0.76
N VAL A 19 27.08 -42.45 0.37
CA VAL A 19 26.68 -43.23 1.56
C VAL A 19 27.01 -42.48 2.84
N THR A 20 25.98 -42.25 3.66
CA THR A 20 26.04 -41.92 5.09
C THR A 20 26.25 -43.20 5.90
N ALA A 21 27.03 -43.14 6.98
CA ALA A 21 26.98 -44.13 8.06
C ALA A 21 26.99 -43.41 9.41
N LEU A 22 26.00 -43.74 10.25
CA LEU A 22 25.89 -43.34 11.65
C LEU A 22 26.81 -44.18 12.53
N LEU A 23 27.31 -43.59 13.62
CA LEU A 23 27.41 -44.26 14.92
C LEU A 23 27.43 -43.24 16.08
N THR A 24 26.63 -43.54 17.09
CA THR A 24 26.49 -42.86 18.39
C THR A 24 27.42 -43.48 19.43
N ALA A 25 27.96 -42.66 20.35
CA ALA A 25 27.91 -42.86 21.82
C ALA A 25 28.80 -41.81 22.54
N ALA A 26 28.20 -41.11 23.50
CA ALA A 26 28.84 -40.23 24.49
C ALA A 26 29.46 -41.07 25.65
N PRO A 27 30.02 -40.52 26.76
CA PRO A 27 30.24 -39.11 27.14
C PRO A 27 31.63 -38.80 27.78
N ALA A 28 32.15 -37.58 27.63
CA ALA A 28 33.17 -37.03 28.55
C ALA A 28 33.26 -35.50 28.40
N THR A 29 33.32 -34.83 29.54
CA THR A 29 33.52 -33.39 29.75
C THR A 29 34.90 -32.94 29.27
N ALA A 30 34.98 -32.02 28.29
CA ALA A 30 36.07 -31.05 28.13
C ALA A 30 35.77 -30.06 26.99
N ALA A 31 36.09 -28.79 27.25
CA ALA A 31 36.36 -27.69 26.31
C ALA A 31 35.35 -27.43 25.18
N VAL A 32 34.56 -26.38 25.39
CA VAL A 32 33.87 -25.63 24.33
C VAL A 32 34.90 -25.27 23.23
N PRO A 33 34.70 -25.68 21.97
CA PRO A 33 35.53 -25.22 20.88
C PRO A 33 35.29 -23.72 20.68
N PRO A 34 36.31 -22.92 20.32
CA PRO A 34 36.10 -21.49 20.14
C PRO A 34 35.03 -21.29 19.07
N PRO A 35 34.13 -20.30 19.22
CA PRO A 35 33.22 -19.94 18.16
C PRO A 35 34.04 -19.67 16.90
N ALA A 36 33.60 -20.27 15.79
CA ALA A 36 34.17 -19.99 14.49
C ALA A 36 34.21 -18.47 14.31
N SER A 37 35.41 -18.01 13.96
CA SER A 37 35.80 -16.62 13.77
C SER A 37 34.76 -15.81 13.02
N SER A 38 34.39 -14.67 13.61
CA SER A 38 33.91 -13.49 12.93
C SER A 38 34.80 -13.14 11.73
N GLN A 39 34.24 -13.20 10.53
CA GLN A 39 34.49 -12.29 9.40
C GLN A 39 33.49 -12.69 8.30
N ALA A 40 32.76 -11.78 7.67
CA ALA A 40 33.31 -10.59 7.04
C ALA A 40 32.55 -9.29 7.37
N PRO A 41 33.23 -8.19 7.73
CA PRO A 41 32.76 -6.85 7.44
C PRO A 41 33.12 -6.51 5.98
N THR A 42 32.14 -6.58 5.08
CA THR A 42 32.11 -5.88 3.78
C THR A 42 30.65 -5.90 3.30
N ALA A 43 30.07 -4.82 2.78
CA ALA A 43 30.74 -3.76 2.06
C ALA A 43 30.72 -2.39 2.77
N PRO A 44 31.84 -1.64 2.76
CA PRO A 44 31.74 -0.20 2.67
C PRO A 44 31.12 0.09 1.29
N TRP A 45 29.85 0.48 1.25
CA TRP A 45 29.09 0.99 0.09
C TRP A 45 29.74 0.79 -1.30
N SER A 46 29.73 -0.44 -1.81
CA SER A 46 30.31 -0.77 -3.11
C SER A 46 29.30 -0.62 -4.23
N SER A 47 29.60 0.17 -5.25
CA SER A 47 28.74 0.37 -6.42
C SER A 47 28.84 -0.78 -7.43
N MET A 48 27.70 -1.21 -7.99
CA MET A 48 27.61 -2.07 -9.18
C MET A 48 27.90 -1.28 -10.47
N ASN A 49 27.79 0.04 -10.45
CA ASN A 49 28.10 0.90 -11.59
C ASN A 49 29.60 1.16 -11.64
N THR A 50 30.33 0.35 -12.40
CA THR A 50 31.79 0.48 -12.54
C THR A 50 32.24 1.37 -13.69
N ASP A 51 31.34 1.64 -14.65
CA ASP A 51 31.64 2.40 -15.87
C ASP A 51 30.58 3.50 -16.09
N PHE A 52 31.05 4.64 -16.57
CA PHE A 52 30.21 5.76 -17.01
C PHE A 52 29.47 5.41 -18.30
N VAL A 53 28.22 5.88 -18.40
CA VAL A 53 27.50 5.88 -19.67
C VAL A 53 28.07 6.98 -20.55
N ALA A 54 28.51 6.62 -21.75
CA ALA A 54 29.12 7.53 -22.70
C ALA A 54 28.16 7.83 -23.84
N ARG A 55 28.24 9.05 -24.38
CA ARG A 55 27.55 9.41 -25.61
C ARG A 55 28.39 9.01 -26.83
N ASP A 56 27.73 8.36 -27.80
CA ASP A 56 28.25 8.09 -29.13
C ASP A 56 27.28 8.71 -30.16
N ALA A 57 27.67 9.85 -30.73
CA ALA A 57 26.82 10.70 -31.56
C ALA A 57 25.45 10.98 -30.88
N ALA A 58 24.35 10.51 -31.46
CA ALA A 58 22.98 10.71 -30.97
C ALA A 58 22.47 9.55 -30.08
N ARG A 59 23.39 8.73 -29.54
CA ARG A 59 23.07 7.53 -28.74
C ARG A 59 23.90 7.48 -27.47
N LEU A 60 23.43 6.68 -26.51
CA LEU A 60 24.20 6.31 -25.32
C LEU A 60 24.75 4.90 -25.45
N THR A 61 25.92 4.69 -24.83
CA THR A 61 26.59 3.40 -24.74
C THR A 61 27.11 3.13 -23.34
N LEU A 62 27.14 1.87 -22.93
CA LEU A 62 27.74 1.41 -21.68
C LEU A 62 28.64 0.21 -22.00
N GLY A 63 29.94 0.32 -21.70
CA GLY A 63 30.91 -0.72 -22.08
C GLY A 63 30.99 -0.96 -23.60
N GLY A 64 30.64 0.04 -24.41
CA GLY A 64 30.59 -0.05 -25.88
C GLY A 64 29.32 -0.68 -26.46
N ALA A 65 28.36 -1.11 -25.63
CA ALA A 65 27.06 -1.59 -26.08
C ALA A 65 26.01 -0.46 -26.02
N PRO A 66 24.99 -0.44 -26.90
CA PRO A 66 23.90 0.53 -26.82
C PRO A 66 23.23 0.52 -25.45
N PHE A 67 23.05 1.70 -24.87
CA PHE A 67 22.39 1.90 -23.58
C PHE A 67 21.07 2.62 -23.82
N ARG A 68 19.96 1.89 -23.67
CA ARG A 68 18.60 2.43 -23.62
C ARG A 68 18.00 2.04 -22.28
N PHE A 69 17.14 2.88 -21.73
CA PHE A 69 16.63 2.68 -20.38
C PHE A 69 15.15 3.02 -20.26
N ASN A 70 14.53 2.39 -19.27
CA ASN A 70 13.28 2.86 -18.70
C ASN A 70 13.57 3.39 -17.29
N GLY A 71 12.82 4.40 -16.85
CA GLY A 71 13.06 5.08 -15.59
C GLY A 71 11.83 5.60 -14.88
N ALA A 72 12.06 6.26 -13.75
CA ALA A 72 11.03 6.93 -12.97
C ALA A 72 11.54 8.22 -12.33
N ASN A 73 10.62 9.14 -12.11
CA ASN A 73 10.83 10.31 -11.28
C ASN A 73 10.57 9.94 -9.83
N LEU A 74 11.60 10.14 -9.02
CA LEU A 74 11.61 10.09 -7.56
C LEU A 74 12.09 11.46 -7.10
N TYR A 75 11.36 12.52 -7.45
CA TYR A 75 11.78 13.91 -7.24
C TYR A 75 12.14 14.24 -5.78
N TRP A 76 11.62 13.43 -4.85
CA TRP A 76 11.66 13.63 -3.41
C TRP A 76 12.80 12.88 -2.67
N LEU A 77 13.76 12.20 -3.33
CA LEU A 77 14.80 11.41 -2.63
C LEU A 77 15.69 12.25 -1.70
N GLY A 78 15.89 13.54 -1.99
CA GLY A 78 16.64 14.45 -1.14
C GLY A 78 15.78 15.09 -0.04
N LEU A 79 14.57 15.50 -0.39
CA LEU A 79 13.63 16.23 0.47
C LEU A 79 12.20 15.87 0.04
N ASP A 80 11.29 15.71 0.99
CA ASP A 80 9.94 15.22 0.71
C ASP A 80 8.88 15.99 1.49
N GLU A 81 7.75 16.27 0.87
CA GLU A 81 6.59 16.96 1.45
C GLU A 81 5.42 16.04 1.79
N ASN A 82 5.44 14.80 1.28
CA ASN A 82 4.32 13.87 1.31
C ASN A 82 4.16 13.13 2.66
N VAL A 83 4.71 13.70 3.73
CA VAL A 83 4.77 13.12 5.09
C VAL A 83 4.21 14.03 6.18
N GLY A 84 3.27 14.89 5.83
CA GLY A 84 2.65 15.84 6.76
C GLY A 84 3.42 17.15 6.89
N GLY A 85 4.22 17.49 5.88
CA GLY A 85 5.08 18.66 5.82
C GLY A 85 6.40 18.33 5.12
N VAL A 86 7.22 19.36 4.90
CA VAL A 86 8.55 19.21 4.29
C VAL A 86 9.53 18.63 5.30
N ALA A 87 10.10 17.47 4.99
CA ALA A 87 11.04 16.74 5.82
C ALA A 87 12.04 15.93 4.96
N TYR A 88 13.16 15.53 5.56
CA TYR A 88 14.03 14.54 4.92
C TYR A 88 13.31 13.18 4.87
N PRO A 89 13.25 12.50 3.71
CA PRO A 89 12.76 11.13 3.65
C PRO A 89 13.65 10.21 4.49
N THR A 90 13.05 9.18 5.10
CA THR A 90 13.81 8.17 5.84
C THR A 90 14.64 7.33 4.85
N PHE A 91 15.79 6.80 5.30
CA PHE A 91 16.60 5.95 4.41
C PHE A 91 15.85 4.67 4.02
N PHE A 92 14.94 4.16 4.86
CA PHE A 92 13.99 3.11 4.47
C PHE A 92 13.15 3.49 3.24
N ARG A 93 12.56 4.69 3.20
CA ARG A 93 11.71 5.11 2.07
C ARG A 93 12.50 5.30 0.78
N ILE A 94 13.71 5.85 0.87
CA ILE A 94 14.63 5.95 -0.28
C ILE A 94 14.97 4.54 -0.78
N LYS A 95 15.33 3.62 0.13
CA LYS A 95 15.63 2.22 -0.18
C LYS A 95 14.46 1.53 -0.87
N ASP A 96 13.28 1.55 -0.27
CA ASP A 96 12.08 0.85 -0.75
C ASP A 96 11.64 1.36 -2.13
N ALA A 97 11.75 2.67 -2.39
CA ALA A 97 11.46 3.23 -3.71
C ALA A 97 12.46 2.78 -4.79
N LEU A 98 13.76 2.78 -4.48
CA LEU A 98 14.80 2.32 -5.41
C LEU A 98 14.70 0.81 -5.67
N ASP A 99 14.34 0.04 -4.64
CA ASP A 99 14.04 -1.38 -4.75
C ASP A 99 12.79 -1.63 -5.62
N ALA A 100 11.73 -0.84 -5.47
CA ALA A 100 10.54 -0.89 -6.33
C ALA A 100 10.87 -0.51 -7.79
N ALA A 101 11.73 0.49 -8.00
CA ALA A 101 12.21 0.86 -9.33
C ALA A 101 12.97 -0.31 -9.97
N ARG A 102 13.84 -0.98 -9.21
CA ARG A 102 14.56 -2.18 -9.67
C ARG A 102 13.61 -3.32 -10.03
N GLU A 103 12.56 -3.55 -9.26
CA GLU A 103 11.53 -4.57 -9.55
C GLU A 103 10.73 -4.31 -10.83
N LEU A 104 10.48 -3.03 -11.15
CA LEU A 104 9.90 -2.59 -12.42
C LEU A 104 10.88 -2.70 -13.60
N GLY A 105 12.13 -3.13 -13.35
CA GLY A 105 13.19 -3.22 -14.35
C GLY A 105 13.77 -1.87 -14.74
N LEU A 106 13.52 -0.82 -13.96
CA LEU A 106 14.06 0.51 -14.21
C LEU A 106 15.56 0.52 -13.92
N THR A 107 16.32 1.22 -14.77
CA THR A 107 17.79 1.31 -14.64
C THR A 107 18.26 2.75 -14.44
N VAL A 108 17.35 3.72 -14.60
CA VAL A 108 17.62 5.14 -14.37
C VAL A 108 16.50 5.76 -13.54
N VAL A 109 16.85 6.60 -12.58
CA VAL A 109 15.93 7.38 -11.75
C VAL A 109 16.27 8.86 -11.88
N ARG A 110 15.26 9.72 -11.94
CA ARG A 110 15.43 11.17 -11.96
C ARG A 110 14.98 11.75 -10.62
N SER A 111 15.81 12.60 -10.00
CA SER A 111 15.55 13.15 -8.66
C SER A 111 16.12 14.55 -8.49
N HIS A 112 15.34 15.47 -7.93
CA HIS A 112 15.68 16.89 -7.87
C HIS A 112 16.75 17.20 -6.81
N MET A 113 17.62 18.16 -7.12
CA MET A 113 18.51 18.80 -6.14
C MET A 113 17.81 20.00 -5.49
N MET A 114 18.14 20.31 -4.22
CA MET A 114 17.37 21.28 -3.42
C MET A 114 18.05 22.67 -3.37
N THR A 115 17.47 23.71 -3.97
CA THR A 115 18.01 25.09 -4.03
C THR A 115 17.23 26.13 -3.21
N SER A 116 16.14 25.75 -2.54
CA SER A 116 15.10 26.67 -2.02
C SER A 116 15.59 27.82 -1.12
N THR A 117 15.90 28.99 -1.70
CA THR A 117 16.24 30.26 -1.01
C THR A 117 15.10 31.27 -0.99
N SER A 118 14.17 31.19 -1.96
CA SER A 118 13.20 32.23 -2.30
C SER A 118 11.96 32.29 -1.38
N GLN A 119 11.84 31.40 -0.39
CA GLN A 119 10.70 31.37 0.54
C GLN A 119 10.93 32.17 1.83
N ASN A 120 11.64 33.30 1.78
CA ASN A 120 11.94 34.15 2.95
C ASN A 120 12.65 33.43 4.11
N GLY A 121 13.56 32.49 3.83
CA GLY A 121 14.30 31.73 4.85
C GLY A 121 13.50 30.61 5.54
N ALA A 122 12.37 30.17 4.96
CA ALA A 122 11.44 29.22 5.59
C ALA A 122 11.74 27.73 5.39
N ASN A 123 12.63 27.32 4.47
CA ASN A 123 13.00 25.90 4.32
C ASN A 123 14.47 25.64 4.67
N PRO A 124 14.82 25.54 5.98
CA PRO A 124 16.20 25.32 6.42
C PRO A 124 16.76 23.95 6.01
N LEU A 125 15.94 23.06 5.43
CA LEU A 125 16.32 21.70 5.08
C LEU A 125 16.93 21.57 3.67
N ALA A 126 16.79 22.59 2.81
CA ALA A 126 17.39 22.58 1.47
C ALA A 126 18.93 22.56 1.52
N ILE A 127 19.60 22.18 0.41
CA ILE A 127 21.07 22.21 0.33
C ILE A 127 21.58 23.65 0.39
N MET A 128 20.89 24.58 -0.27
CA MET A 128 21.18 26.01 -0.20
C MET A 128 19.96 26.75 0.34
N PRO A 129 19.75 26.80 1.68
CA PRO A 129 18.60 27.48 2.28
C PRO A 129 18.71 29.01 2.20
N THR A 130 19.91 29.54 2.00
CA THR A 130 20.20 30.97 1.80
C THR A 130 21.26 31.09 0.72
N LEU A 131 21.16 32.11 -0.15
CA LEU A 131 22.04 32.22 -1.31
C LEU A 131 23.51 32.27 -0.90
N GLY A 132 24.30 31.28 -1.35
CA GLY A 132 25.72 31.13 -1.02
C GLY A 132 26.01 30.52 0.35
N GLU A 133 24.98 30.14 1.13
CA GLU A 133 25.11 29.40 2.38
C GLU A 133 24.60 27.96 2.20
N TYR A 134 25.41 26.98 2.58
CA TYR A 134 25.14 25.57 2.33
C TYR A 134 24.88 24.79 3.62
N ASN A 135 23.89 23.90 3.58
CA ASN A 135 23.53 22.99 4.66
C ASN A 135 24.07 21.58 4.38
N ASP A 136 25.20 21.24 4.99
CA ASP A 136 25.84 19.93 4.83
C ASP A 136 24.94 18.75 5.25
N ALA A 137 24.02 18.96 6.22
CA ALA A 137 23.14 17.90 6.68
C ALA A 137 22.13 17.47 5.61
N ALA A 138 21.78 18.37 4.68
CA ALA A 138 20.87 18.08 3.57
C ALA A 138 21.44 17.03 2.60
N PHE A 139 22.77 16.87 2.53
CA PHE A 139 23.40 15.86 1.70
C PHE A 139 23.24 14.44 2.24
N ALA A 140 22.84 14.22 3.49
CA ALA A 140 22.79 12.87 4.05
C ALA A 140 21.84 11.93 3.27
N THR A 141 20.68 12.43 2.85
CA THR A 141 19.69 11.68 2.04
C THR A 141 20.14 11.52 0.60
N VAL A 142 20.73 12.55 0.00
CA VAL A 142 21.29 12.52 -1.36
C VAL A 142 22.46 11.54 -1.47
N ASP A 143 23.39 11.59 -0.51
CA ASP A 143 24.52 10.66 -0.39
C ASP A 143 24.02 9.21 -0.30
N PHE A 144 23.00 8.96 0.53
CA PHE A 144 22.41 7.63 0.66
C PHE A 144 21.71 7.18 -0.62
N ALA A 145 20.96 8.06 -1.28
CA ALA A 145 20.29 7.76 -2.55
C ALA A 145 21.31 7.35 -3.63
N ILE A 146 22.40 8.10 -3.80
CA ILE A 146 23.49 7.77 -4.73
C ILE A 146 24.17 6.46 -4.32
N ALA A 147 24.56 6.31 -3.05
CA ALA A 147 25.28 5.13 -2.59
C ALA A 147 24.44 3.85 -2.74
N TYR A 148 23.15 3.90 -2.39
CA TYR A 148 22.25 2.77 -2.51
C TYR A 148 21.90 2.46 -3.96
N ALA A 149 21.53 3.47 -4.77
CA ALA A 149 21.28 3.29 -6.21
C ALA A 149 22.47 2.62 -6.91
N GLY A 150 23.69 3.09 -6.61
CA GLY A 150 24.93 2.50 -7.11
C GLY A 150 25.07 1.03 -6.69
N SER A 151 24.82 0.71 -5.42
CA SER A 151 24.89 -0.66 -4.90
C SER A 151 23.90 -1.63 -5.56
N ILE A 152 22.83 -1.10 -6.16
CA ILE A 152 21.82 -1.87 -6.90
C ILE A 152 21.82 -1.59 -8.41
N GLY A 153 22.87 -0.95 -8.96
CA GLY A 153 23.03 -0.76 -10.40
C GLY A 153 22.05 0.21 -11.05
N ILE A 154 21.30 0.98 -10.27
CA ILE A 154 20.48 2.10 -10.77
C ILE A 154 21.40 3.31 -10.98
N ARG A 155 21.16 4.10 -12.02
CA ARG A 155 21.83 5.38 -12.26
C ARG A 155 20.87 6.56 -12.07
N LEU A 156 21.41 7.75 -11.84
CA LEU A 156 20.63 8.95 -11.52
C LEU A 156 20.80 10.06 -12.56
N VAL A 157 19.69 10.69 -12.96
CA VAL A 157 19.64 12.01 -13.60
C VAL A 157 19.27 13.02 -12.52
N LEU A 158 20.07 14.08 -12.36
CA LEU A 158 19.93 15.02 -11.26
C LEU A 158 19.69 16.45 -11.79
N PRO A 159 18.43 16.92 -11.87
CA PRO A 159 18.10 18.32 -12.10
C PRO A 159 18.69 19.20 -10.99
N LEU A 160 19.50 20.17 -11.39
CA LEU A 160 20.23 21.06 -10.48
C LEU A 160 19.37 22.21 -9.94
N THR A 161 18.27 22.53 -10.61
CA THR A 161 17.28 23.53 -10.17
C THR A 161 15.94 23.20 -10.82
N ASP A 162 14.98 24.11 -10.74
CA ASP A 162 13.63 23.95 -11.26
C ASP A 162 13.13 25.25 -11.93
N GLU A 163 12.31 25.16 -12.97
CA GLU A 163 11.55 26.30 -13.47
C GLU A 163 10.53 26.78 -12.44
N TRP A 164 9.94 25.84 -11.69
CA TRP A 164 8.88 26.11 -10.73
C TRP A 164 9.41 26.51 -9.36
N SER A 165 8.63 27.29 -8.62
CA SER A 165 8.98 27.75 -7.29
C SER A 165 8.32 26.86 -6.23
N TYR A 166 8.90 25.68 -5.98
CA TYR A 166 8.33 24.70 -5.03
C TYR A 166 9.17 24.51 -3.76
N TYR A 167 8.89 23.49 -2.94
CA TYR A 167 9.58 23.29 -1.65
C TYR A 167 11.07 22.94 -1.83
N HIS A 168 11.44 22.23 -2.91
CA HIS A 168 12.84 21.94 -3.23
C HIS A 168 13.56 23.10 -3.94
N GLY A 169 12.86 24.19 -4.27
CA GLY A 169 13.44 25.39 -4.88
C GLY A 169 13.22 25.48 -6.39
N GLY A 170 13.78 26.53 -7.01
CA GLY A 170 13.78 26.78 -8.45
C GLY A 170 14.68 27.96 -8.84
N HIS A 171 14.74 28.31 -10.12
CA HIS A 171 15.67 29.31 -10.66
C HIS A 171 15.54 30.70 -10.01
N ARG A 172 14.36 30.99 -9.44
CA ARG A 172 14.09 32.20 -8.65
C ARG A 172 14.98 32.31 -7.41
N ASP A 173 15.53 31.20 -6.93
CA ASP A 173 16.46 31.16 -5.81
C ASP A 173 17.79 31.87 -6.11
N PHE A 174 18.12 32.04 -7.40
CA PHE A 174 19.33 32.74 -7.87
C PHE A 174 19.06 34.16 -8.35
N THR A 175 17.81 34.62 -8.32
CA THR A 175 17.42 35.96 -8.79
C THR A 175 16.75 36.78 -7.68
N ALA A 176 15.75 36.23 -6.99
CA ALA A 176 14.98 36.95 -6.00
C ALA A 176 15.83 37.51 -4.83
N PRO A 177 16.80 36.77 -4.23
CA PRO A 177 17.66 37.32 -3.19
C PRO A 177 18.59 38.45 -3.67
N LEU A 178 18.84 38.52 -4.98
CA LEU A 178 19.65 39.55 -5.62
C LEU A 178 18.82 40.77 -6.08
N GLY A 179 17.49 40.74 -5.90
CA GLY A 179 16.59 41.78 -6.39
C GLY A 179 16.37 41.75 -7.91
N LEU A 180 16.67 40.63 -8.56
CA LEU A 180 16.54 40.43 -10.00
C LEU A 180 15.17 39.83 -10.38
N GLN A 181 14.75 40.01 -11.63
CA GLN A 181 13.56 39.33 -12.16
C GLN A 181 13.87 37.85 -12.45
N PRO A 182 12.86 36.95 -12.42
CA PRO A 182 13.05 35.55 -12.76
C PRO A 182 13.72 35.32 -14.12
N THR A 183 13.34 36.11 -15.14
CA THR A 183 13.92 36.05 -16.49
C THR A 183 15.40 36.42 -16.55
N ASP A 184 15.90 37.16 -15.57
CA ASP A 184 17.31 37.57 -15.52
C ASP A 184 18.23 36.38 -15.21
N PHE A 185 17.70 35.25 -14.72
CA PHE A 185 18.45 34.02 -14.45
C PHE A 185 19.33 33.57 -15.63
N TYR A 186 18.82 33.77 -16.85
CA TYR A 186 19.47 33.29 -18.07
C TYR A 186 20.47 34.28 -18.69
N SER A 187 20.55 35.52 -18.20
CA SER A 187 21.32 36.59 -18.86
C SER A 187 22.10 37.51 -17.94
N ASP A 188 21.70 37.65 -16.67
CA ASP A 188 22.40 38.47 -15.71
C ASP A 188 23.64 37.74 -15.17
N PRO A 189 24.83 38.33 -15.26
CA PRO A 189 26.08 37.67 -14.87
C PRO A 189 26.13 37.33 -13.36
N THR A 190 25.41 38.07 -12.53
CA THR A 190 25.34 37.84 -11.08
C THR A 190 24.48 36.63 -10.75
N ALA A 191 23.32 36.47 -11.42
CA ALA A 191 22.48 35.28 -11.27
C ALA A 191 23.19 34.02 -11.80
N ILE A 192 23.85 34.12 -12.96
CA ILE A 192 24.63 33.02 -13.53
C ILE A 192 25.77 32.59 -12.59
N ALA A 193 26.51 33.56 -12.03
CA ALA A 193 27.57 33.27 -11.07
C ALA A 193 27.03 32.59 -9.80
N ALA A 194 25.85 32.99 -9.31
CA ALA A 194 25.24 32.38 -8.13
C ALA A 194 24.78 30.93 -8.39
N TYR A 195 24.20 30.67 -9.58
CA TYR A 195 23.88 29.30 -10.01
C TYR A 195 25.14 28.44 -10.14
N GLN A 196 26.20 28.98 -10.76
CA GLN A 196 27.47 28.26 -10.90
C GLN A 196 28.17 28.00 -9.55
N ASP A 197 28.05 28.90 -8.57
CA ASP A 197 28.54 28.65 -7.21
C ASP A 197 27.84 27.44 -6.59
N TYR A 198 26.51 27.38 -6.65
CA TYR A 198 25.70 26.27 -6.17
C TYR A 198 26.04 24.94 -6.87
N VAL A 199 26.10 24.95 -8.21
CA VAL A 199 26.47 23.78 -8.99
C VAL A 199 27.89 23.36 -8.66
N GLY A 200 28.82 24.31 -8.54
CA GLY A 200 30.20 24.05 -8.13
C GLY A 200 30.29 23.37 -6.77
N HIS A 201 29.47 23.78 -5.80
CA HIS A 201 29.39 23.17 -4.48
C HIS A 201 28.91 21.71 -4.55
N ILE A 202 27.84 21.43 -5.32
CA ILE A 202 27.36 20.06 -5.55
C ILE A 202 28.42 19.19 -6.20
N LEU A 203 29.04 19.66 -7.29
CA LEU A 203 30.04 18.87 -8.02
C LEU A 203 31.29 18.60 -7.17
N ALA A 204 31.63 19.48 -6.22
CA ALA A 204 32.74 19.27 -5.30
C ALA A 204 32.45 18.24 -4.19
N ARG A 205 31.19 17.80 -4.02
CA ARG A 205 30.78 16.85 -2.97
C ARG A 205 31.47 15.50 -3.16
N THR A 206 32.07 14.99 -2.09
CA THR A 206 32.47 13.59 -1.96
C THR A 206 31.43 12.86 -1.15
N ASN A 207 30.79 11.83 -1.67
CA ASN A 207 29.79 11.06 -0.95
C ASN A 207 30.39 10.52 0.37
N ALA A 208 29.80 10.86 1.51
CA ALA A 208 30.34 10.52 2.84
C ALA A 208 30.25 9.02 3.15
N LEU A 209 29.40 8.28 2.44
CA LEU A 209 29.19 6.85 2.62
C LEU A 209 30.17 6.04 1.77
N THR A 210 30.31 6.38 0.48
CA THR A 210 31.19 5.65 -0.45
C THR A 210 32.63 6.17 -0.45
N GLY A 211 32.85 7.42 -0.06
CA GLY A 211 34.13 8.12 -0.20
C GLY A 211 34.46 8.53 -1.64
N ILE A 212 33.51 8.40 -2.57
CA ILE A 212 33.70 8.69 -4.00
C ILE A 212 33.21 10.13 -4.28
N PRO A 213 34.04 10.99 -4.92
CA PRO A 213 33.59 12.27 -5.46
C PRO A 213 32.38 12.09 -6.39
N TYR A 214 31.36 12.93 -6.29
CA TYR A 214 30.18 12.83 -7.16
C TYR A 214 30.55 12.86 -8.65
N VAL A 215 31.58 13.63 -9.01
CA VAL A 215 32.11 13.72 -10.37
C VAL A 215 32.82 12.46 -10.86
N ASP A 216 33.23 11.59 -9.93
CA ASP A 216 33.90 10.31 -10.19
C ASP A 216 32.97 9.10 -9.96
N ASP A 217 31.70 9.31 -9.60
CA ASP A 217 30.72 8.24 -9.34
C ASP A 217 29.90 7.94 -10.61
N PRO A 218 30.06 6.75 -11.25
CA PRO A 218 29.29 6.36 -12.44
C PRO A 218 27.80 6.13 -12.19
N THR A 219 27.37 6.19 -10.93
CA THR A 219 25.96 6.18 -10.53
C THR A 219 25.25 7.45 -10.99
N VAL A 220 25.92 8.60 -11.03
CA VAL A 220 25.34 9.80 -11.62
C VAL A 220 25.52 9.73 -13.13
N LEU A 221 24.41 9.50 -13.85
CA LEU A 221 24.35 9.41 -15.31
C LEU A 221 24.56 10.78 -15.95
N ALA A 222 23.77 11.75 -15.49
CA ALA A 222 23.71 13.08 -16.08
C ALA A 222 23.38 14.14 -15.02
N TRP A 223 24.02 15.30 -15.18
CA TRP A 223 23.58 16.54 -14.54
C TRP A 223 22.61 17.24 -15.48
N GLU A 224 21.41 17.51 -15.01
CA GLU A 224 20.41 18.24 -15.79
C GLU A 224 20.40 19.70 -15.34
N LEU A 225 20.47 20.63 -16.29
CA LEU A 225 20.62 22.06 -16.01
C LEU A 225 19.50 22.58 -15.09
N GLY A 226 18.29 22.03 -15.23
CA GLY A 226 17.18 22.22 -14.32
C GLY A 226 15.93 21.57 -14.88
N ASN A 227 14.98 21.31 -13.99
CA ASN A 227 13.68 20.80 -14.34
C ASN A 227 12.91 21.87 -15.15
N GLU A 228 12.47 21.51 -16.35
CA GLU A 228 11.51 22.29 -17.14
C GLU A 228 11.88 23.75 -17.48
N LEU A 229 13.16 24.12 -17.56
CA LEU A 229 13.57 25.50 -17.81
C LEU A 229 13.08 26.03 -19.18
N GLU A 230 12.38 27.18 -19.18
CA GLU A 230 11.66 27.64 -20.39
C GLU A 230 12.36 28.75 -21.20
N ASN A 231 13.39 29.43 -20.67
CA ASN A 231 14.00 30.58 -21.34
C ASN A 231 15.53 30.44 -21.48
N MET A 232 16.02 29.20 -21.54
CA MET A 232 17.43 28.92 -21.81
C MET A 232 17.83 29.53 -23.15
N THR A 233 18.96 30.22 -23.19
CA THR A 233 19.54 30.73 -24.45
C THR A 233 20.73 29.86 -24.88
N THR A 234 21.02 29.80 -26.18
CA THR A 234 22.21 29.08 -26.69
C THR A 234 23.50 29.44 -25.92
N GLY A 235 23.71 30.73 -25.61
CA GLY A 235 24.88 31.20 -24.85
C GLY A 235 24.89 30.70 -23.42
N TRP A 236 23.75 30.83 -22.72
CA TRP A 236 23.63 30.37 -21.33
C TRP A 236 23.85 28.86 -21.20
N ILE A 237 23.25 28.06 -22.10
CA ILE A 237 23.42 26.60 -22.11
C ILE A 237 24.89 26.24 -22.34
N ALA A 238 25.56 26.89 -23.30
CA ALA A 238 26.97 26.64 -23.57
C ALA A 238 27.84 26.95 -22.34
N ASP A 239 27.60 28.08 -21.66
CA ASP A 239 28.33 28.47 -20.46
C ASP A 239 28.15 27.45 -19.32
N GLN A 240 26.92 26.94 -19.10
CA GLN A 240 26.68 25.94 -18.05
C GLN A 240 27.27 24.57 -18.40
N VAL A 241 27.16 24.15 -19.67
CA VAL A 241 27.78 22.91 -20.17
C VAL A 241 29.30 22.96 -19.98
N ASP A 242 29.95 24.05 -20.38
CA ASP A 242 31.40 24.21 -20.25
C ASP A 242 31.81 24.22 -18.76
N PHE A 243 31.03 24.90 -17.91
CA PHE A 243 31.27 24.93 -16.47
C PHE A 243 31.23 23.54 -15.82
N ILE A 244 30.20 22.74 -16.15
CA ILE A 244 30.02 21.38 -15.63
C ILE A 244 31.08 20.45 -16.20
N LYS A 245 31.29 20.42 -17.53
CA LYS A 245 32.25 19.52 -18.20
C LYS A 245 33.69 19.77 -17.78
N ALA A 246 34.06 20.99 -17.40
CA ALA A 246 35.37 21.29 -16.85
C ALA A 246 35.64 20.60 -15.49
N ARG A 247 34.59 20.22 -14.75
CA ARG A 247 34.67 19.60 -13.42
C ARG A 247 34.26 18.13 -13.43
N ALA A 248 33.32 17.77 -14.30
CA ALA A 248 32.69 16.45 -14.42
C ALA A 248 32.85 15.91 -15.87
N PRO A 249 34.08 15.68 -16.36
CA PRO A 249 34.33 15.41 -17.78
C PRO A 249 33.74 14.08 -18.27
N HIS A 250 33.45 13.15 -17.36
CA HIS A 250 32.92 11.82 -17.68
C HIS A 250 31.39 11.72 -17.65
N GLN A 251 30.70 12.70 -17.05
CA GLN A 251 29.25 12.68 -16.88
C GLN A 251 28.56 13.44 -18.00
N LEU A 252 27.33 13.04 -18.33
CA LEU A 252 26.53 13.68 -19.37
C LEU A 252 25.89 14.98 -18.84
N VAL A 253 25.59 15.92 -19.74
CA VAL A 253 24.81 17.11 -19.40
C VAL A 253 23.50 17.11 -20.18
N ALA A 254 22.39 17.23 -19.46
CA ALA A 254 21.03 17.25 -19.99
C ALA A 254 20.40 18.65 -19.84
N ALA A 255 19.50 19.01 -20.76
CA ALA A 255 18.67 20.21 -20.62
C ALA A 255 17.20 19.80 -20.73
N GLY A 256 16.46 19.96 -19.63
CA GLY A 256 15.04 19.65 -19.52
C GLY A 256 14.17 20.85 -19.83
N ARG A 257 13.09 20.62 -20.58
CA ARG A 257 12.07 21.63 -20.88
C ARG A 257 10.67 21.04 -20.81
N ARG A 258 9.73 21.83 -20.29
CA ARG A 258 8.31 21.53 -20.38
C ARG A 258 7.81 21.79 -21.80
N PHE A 259 7.28 20.74 -22.43
CA PHE A 259 6.60 20.77 -23.74
C PHE A 259 7.42 21.37 -24.90
N ASP A 260 7.45 20.64 -26.02
CA ASP A 260 8.10 21.03 -27.29
C ASP A 260 9.62 21.27 -27.27
N ILE A 261 10.24 20.99 -28.41
CA ILE A 261 11.69 21.06 -28.55
C ILE A 261 12.14 22.52 -28.62
N ASP A 262 13.10 22.85 -27.77
CA ASP A 262 13.80 24.13 -27.83
C ASP A 262 14.91 24.11 -28.87
N ALA A 263 14.83 25.00 -29.86
CA ALA A 263 15.84 25.13 -30.90
C ALA A 263 17.23 25.47 -30.34
N ASP A 264 17.31 26.19 -29.21
CA ASP A 264 18.58 26.54 -28.58
C ASP A 264 19.28 25.32 -27.99
N THR A 265 18.52 24.34 -27.44
CA THR A 265 19.10 23.08 -26.95
C THR A 265 19.70 22.24 -28.08
N LEU A 266 19.11 22.28 -29.27
CA LEU A 266 19.64 21.58 -30.45
C LEU A 266 20.94 22.23 -30.95
N ALA A 267 21.07 23.55 -30.82
CA ALA A 267 22.15 24.34 -31.42
C ALA A 267 23.50 24.22 -30.68
N VAL A 268 23.50 23.90 -29.38
CA VAL A 268 24.70 23.94 -28.52
C VAL A 268 25.52 22.65 -28.64
N PRO A 269 26.70 22.61 -29.29
CA PRO A 269 27.38 21.35 -29.61
C PRO A 269 27.73 20.49 -28.39
N GLY A 270 28.13 21.13 -27.28
CA GLY A 270 28.56 20.45 -26.04
C GLY A 270 27.44 19.80 -25.22
N LEU A 271 26.16 20.16 -25.44
CA LEU A 271 25.04 19.54 -24.73
C LEU A 271 24.88 18.07 -25.18
N ASP A 272 24.66 17.14 -24.23
CA ASP A 272 24.56 15.71 -24.54
C ASP A 272 23.14 15.25 -24.80
N ILE A 273 22.25 15.57 -23.86
CA ILE A 273 20.88 15.07 -23.80
C ILE A 273 19.91 16.25 -23.91
N VAL A 274 18.91 16.09 -24.77
CA VAL A 274 17.70 16.94 -24.78
C VAL A 274 16.59 16.16 -24.10
N ASP A 275 16.05 16.74 -23.05
CA ASP A 275 15.05 16.13 -22.19
C ASP A 275 13.69 16.84 -22.34
N MET A 276 12.65 16.03 -22.61
CA MET A 276 11.31 16.45 -22.99
C MET A 276 10.23 15.84 -22.08
N HIS A 277 9.23 16.65 -21.70
CA HIS A 277 8.14 16.22 -20.80
C HIS A 277 6.78 16.16 -21.48
N TYR A 278 5.90 15.23 -21.09
CA TYR A 278 4.61 14.97 -21.76
C TYR A 278 3.42 14.69 -20.83
N TYR A 279 2.36 15.51 -20.95
CA TYR A 279 1.12 15.38 -20.16
C TYR A 279 -0.14 15.75 -21.01
N PRO A 280 -0.74 14.83 -21.78
CA PRO A 280 -0.41 13.41 -21.93
C PRO A 280 0.60 13.10 -23.06
N PRO A 281 1.31 11.96 -23.01
CA PRO A 281 2.15 11.47 -24.11
C PRO A 281 1.35 10.77 -25.22
N THR A 282 1.83 10.88 -26.46
CA THR A 282 1.48 9.97 -27.57
C THR A 282 2.75 9.37 -28.16
N ALA A 283 2.66 8.14 -28.69
CA ALA A 283 3.81 7.48 -29.31
C ALA A 283 4.31 8.27 -30.53
N GLU A 284 3.39 8.87 -31.29
CA GLU A 284 3.70 9.67 -32.48
C GLU A 284 4.49 10.93 -32.14
N LYS A 285 4.08 11.67 -31.10
CA LYS A 285 4.78 12.90 -30.68
C LYS A 285 6.16 12.58 -30.12
N VAL A 286 6.27 11.59 -29.23
CA VAL A 286 7.55 11.16 -28.67
C VAL A 286 8.49 10.70 -29.78
N ALA A 287 8.02 9.92 -30.76
CA ALA A 287 8.84 9.48 -31.88
C ALA A 287 9.28 10.63 -32.80
N ALA A 288 8.40 11.60 -33.08
CA ALA A 288 8.72 12.76 -33.91
C ALA A 288 9.76 13.68 -33.24
N ASP A 289 9.61 13.89 -31.93
CA ASP A 289 10.56 14.69 -31.16
C ASP A 289 11.91 13.99 -31.06
N ALA A 290 11.92 12.68 -30.77
CA ALA A 290 13.13 11.87 -30.74
C ALA A 290 13.89 11.94 -32.06
N LYS A 291 13.19 11.83 -33.19
CA LYS A 291 13.80 11.98 -34.51
C LYS A 291 14.45 13.36 -34.69
N THR A 292 13.74 14.43 -34.31
CA THR A 292 14.24 15.80 -34.46
C THR A 292 15.53 16.03 -33.66
N VAL A 293 15.56 15.56 -32.41
CA VAL A 293 16.73 15.63 -31.53
C VAL A 293 17.90 14.79 -32.07
N VAL A 294 17.62 13.60 -32.57
CA VAL A 294 18.63 12.69 -33.13
C VAL A 294 19.21 13.22 -34.45
N ASP A 295 18.39 13.82 -35.32
CA ASP A 295 18.82 14.48 -36.55
C ASP A 295 19.75 15.68 -36.25
N ALA A 296 19.60 16.33 -35.09
CA ALA A 296 20.51 17.35 -34.57
C ALA A 296 21.78 16.76 -33.91
N GLY A 297 21.95 15.43 -33.92
CA GLY A 297 23.09 14.73 -33.36
C GLY A 297 23.06 14.62 -31.83
N LYS A 298 21.91 14.83 -31.19
CA LYS A 298 21.73 14.81 -29.74
C LYS A 298 21.06 13.52 -29.26
N VAL A 299 21.22 13.21 -27.97
CA VAL A 299 20.51 12.10 -27.33
C VAL A 299 19.13 12.59 -26.89
N TYR A 300 18.08 11.87 -27.26
CA TYR A 300 16.72 12.15 -26.79
C TYR A 300 16.33 11.29 -25.59
N ILE A 301 15.79 11.92 -24.56
CA ILE A 301 15.03 11.25 -23.50
C ILE A 301 13.67 11.94 -23.31
N ALA A 302 12.69 11.18 -22.83
CA ALA A 302 11.50 11.75 -22.20
C ALA A 302 11.66 11.63 -20.67
N GLY A 303 12.19 12.67 -20.04
CA GLY A 303 12.48 12.72 -18.60
C GLY A 303 11.22 12.78 -17.74
N GLU A 304 10.07 13.11 -18.33
CA GLU A 304 8.77 12.92 -17.71
C GLU A 304 7.69 12.51 -18.72
N TYR A 305 6.83 11.59 -18.31
CA TYR A 305 5.53 11.40 -18.93
C TYR A 305 4.48 11.09 -17.85
N GLY A 306 3.26 11.55 -18.07
CA GLY A 306 2.12 11.21 -17.20
C GLY A 306 1.93 9.70 -17.09
N SER A 307 2.21 9.13 -15.92
CA SER A 307 2.18 7.67 -15.68
C SER A 307 0.82 7.04 -16.01
N ASN A 308 -0.25 7.84 -15.92
CA ASN A 308 -1.60 7.40 -16.20
C ASN A 308 -1.83 6.94 -17.66
N SER A 309 -0.94 7.32 -18.59
CA SER A 309 -0.92 6.90 -20.00
C SER A 309 -0.11 5.63 -20.27
N ALA A 310 0.57 5.06 -19.26
CA ALA A 310 1.39 3.86 -19.42
C ALA A 310 0.56 2.68 -19.97
N SER A 311 0.91 2.22 -21.17
CA SER A 311 0.19 1.18 -21.90
C SER A 311 1.07 0.58 -22.99
N SER A 312 0.72 -0.61 -23.49
CA SER A 312 1.39 -1.19 -24.66
C SER A 312 1.24 -0.33 -25.92
N ALA A 313 0.11 0.38 -26.08
CA ALA A 313 -0.12 1.28 -27.20
C ALA A 313 0.92 2.42 -27.25
N LEU A 314 1.30 2.95 -26.07
CA LEU A 314 2.38 3.92 -25.96
C LEU A 314 3.75 3.25 -26.14
N PHE A 315 4.02 2.15 -25.44
CA PHE A 315 5.38 1.62 -25.30
C PHE A 315 5.88 0.76 -26.47
N ASP A 316 5.01 0.01 -27.13
CA ASP A 316 5.41 -0.91 -28.20
C ASP A 316 6.08 -0.21 -29.39
N PRO A 317 5.51 0.87 -29.96
CA PRO A 317 6.18 1.63 -31.03
C PRO A 317 7.47 2.30 -30.55
N LEU A 318 7.52 2.79 -29.31
CA LEU A 318 8.69 3.47 -28.75
C LEU A 318 9.83 2.49 -28.42
N ALA A 319 9.52 1.26 -28.04
CA ALA A 319 10.51 0.19 -27.86
C ALA A 319 11.19 -0.15 -29.19
N ALA A 320 10.43 -0.17 -30.28
CA ALA A 320 10.95 -0.41 -31.62
C ALA A 320 11.76 0.77 -32.20
N ASN A 321 11.51 2.00 -31.72
CA ASN A 321 12.21 3.18 -32.18
C ASN A 321 13.55 3.37 -31.44
N SER A 322 14.67 3.15 -32.13
CA SER A 322 16.01 3.36 -31.55
C SER A 322 16.36 4.82 -31.26
N ASP A 323 15.61 5.79 -31.80
CA ASP A 323 15.79 7.22 -31.51
C ASP A 323 15.45 7.56 -30.06
N VAL A 324 14.57 6.76 -29.45
CA VAL A 324 14.10 6.96 -28.09
C VAL A 324 15.07 6.27 -27.12
N THR A 325 15.91 7.06 -26.44
CA THR A 325 16.93 6.51 -25.53
C THR A 325 16.33 6.07 -24.20
N GLY A 326 15.43 6.87 -23.63
CA GLY A 326 14.68 6.45 -22.45
C GLY A 326 13.42 7.26 -22.19
N LEU A 327 12.52 6.66 -21.41
CA LEU A 327 11.31 7.28 -20.87
C LEU A 327 11.33 7.15 -19.35
N MET A 328 10.80 8.16 -18.66
CA MET A 328 10.75 8.19 -17.21
C MET A 328 9.36 8.56 -16.72
N LEU A 329 8.73 7.65 -15.97
CA LEU A 329 7.37 7.84 -15.48
C LEU A 329 7.34 8.94 -14.40
N TRP A 330 6.34 9.80 -14.42
CA TRP A 330 6.01 10.68 -13.32
C TRP A 330 4.78 10.12 -12.60
N SER A 331 4.82 9.74 -11.32
CA SER A 331 5.99 9.58 -10.42
C SER A 331 5.83 8.35 -9.50
N LEU A 332 6.94 7.79 -8.99
CA LEU A 332 6.94 6.54 -8.19
C LEU A 332 7.02 6.84 -6.68
N PHE A 333 6.24 6.10 -5.86
CA PHE A 333 6.22 6.27 -4.41
C PHE A 333 6.32 4.95 -3.63
N PRO A 334 7.05 4.92 -2.50
CA PRO A 334 7.34 3.71 -1.72
C PRO A 334 6.22 3.39 -0.73
N HIS A 335 6.41 2.30 0.00
CA HIS A 335 5.70 2.07 1.24
C HIS A 335 5.98 3.20 2.26
N ASN A 336 4.99 3.46 3.13
CA ASN A 336 5.07 4.43 4.21
C ASN A 336 5.76 3.79 5.44
N ASP A 337 6.48 4.61 6.22
CA ASP A 337 7.10 4.22 7.49
C ASP A 337 6.12 3.61 8.50
N ARG A 338 4.81 3.91 8.39
CA ARG A 338 3.75 3.42 9.28
C ARG A 338 2.81 2.39 8.65
N GLY A 339 3.12 1.98 7.42
CA GLY A 339 2.38 0.98 6.66
C GLY A 339 1.48 1.56 5.57
N GLY A 340 1.14 0.69 4.61
CA GLY A 340 0.56 1.10 3.33
C GLY A 340 1.59 1.82 2.46
N PHE A 341 1.11 2.53 1.44
CA PHE A 341 1.94 3.38 0.58
C PHE A 341 1.92 4.85 1.03
N VAL A 342 2.94 5.61 0.66
CA VAL A 342 2.95 7.06 0.81
C VAL A 342 1.89 7.64 -0.12
N ALA A 343 0.94 8.42 0.43
CA ALA A 343 -0.07 9.07 -0.39
C ALA A 343 0.52 10.29 -1.11
N HIS A 344 0.18 10.43 -2.38
CA HIS A 344 0.44 11.61 -3.22
C HIS A 344 -0.72 11.74 -4.21
N ASP A 345 -1.18 12.95 -4.48
CA ASP A 345 -2.41 13.16 -5.27
C ASP A 345 -2.23 14.31 -6.27
N ASP A 346 -1.38 14.07 -7.27
CA ASP A 346 -1.20 14.91 -8.46
C ASP A 346 -1.88 14.30 -9.72
N GLY A 347 -2.58 13.17 -9.55
CA GLY A 347 -3.18 12.40 -10.64
C GLY A 347 -2.24 11.45 -11.38
N PHE A 348 -0.96 11.38 -11.01
CA PHE A 348 0.10 10.62 -11.67
C PHE A 348 0.92 9.72 -10.71
N THR A 349 0.57 9.66 -9.43
CA THR A 349 1.15 8.73 -8.45
C THR A 349 1.13 7.28 -8.93
N THR A 350 2.29 6.62 -8.85
CA THR A 350 2.46 5.20 -9.12
C THR A 350 2.96 4.48 -7.87
N HIS A 351 2.28 3.40 -7.50
CA HIS A 351 2.75 2.41 -6.53
C HIS A 351 2.99 1.08 -7.23
N TYR A 352 4.00 0.34 -6.77
CA TYR A 352 4.26 -1.01 -7.27
C TYR A 352 3.86 -2.05 -6.22
N PRO A 353 3.02 -3.06 -6.56
CA PRO A 353 2.54 -3.43 -7.90
C PRO A 353 1.32 -2.64 -8.40
N GLY A 354 0.71 -1.80 -7.56
CA GLY A 354 -0.42 -0.95 -7.92
C GLY A 354 -1.63 -1.18 -7.01
N THR A 355 -2.26 -0.08 -6.58
CA THR A 355 -3.38 -0.09 -5.62
C THR A 355 -4.75 -0.25 -6.29
N THR A 356 -4.81 -0.11 -7.61
CA THR A 356 -6.02 -0.30 -8.42
C THR A 356 -5.73 -1.20 -9.61
N ASP A 357 -6.76 -1.76 -10.24
CA ASP A 357 -6.59 -2.59 -11.45
C ASP A 357 -5.96 -1.79 -12.60
N LYS A 358 -6.31 -0.51 -12.74
CA LYS A 358 -5.71 0.40 -13.70
C LYS A 358 -4.22 0.57 -13.44
N MET A 359 -3.84 0.84 -12.20
CA MET A 359 -2.43 1.01 -11.81
C MET A 359 -1.63 -0.28 -11.98
N ARG A 360 -2.20 -1.44 -11.64
CA ARG A 360 -1.59 -2.76 -11.88
C ARG A 360 -1.36 -3.04 -13.36
N ALA A 361 -2.27 -2.62 -14.24
CA ALA A 361 -2.08 -2.73 -15.69
C ALA A 361 -0.97 -1.79 -16.19
N GLN A 362 -0.90 -0.56 -15.65
CA GLN A 362 0.14 0.42 -15.98
C GLN A 362 1.53 -0.06 -15.57
N THR A 363 1.71 -0.52 -14.32
CA THR A 363 3.00 -1.06 -13.84
C THR A 363 3.44 -2.30 -14.60
N ALA A 364 2.49 -3.15 -14.99
CA ALA A 364 2.77 -4.31 -15.85
C ALA A 364 3.26 -3.87 -17.24
N ALA A 365 2.66 -2.82 -17.83
CA ALA A 365 3.11 -2.25 -19.10
C ALA A 365 4.51 -1.61 -18.98
N VAL A 366 4.79 -0.88 -17.89
CA VAL A 366 6.12 -0.32 -17.59
C VAL A 366 7.16 -1.43 -17.50
N LYS A 367 6.88 -2.50 -16.76
CA LYS A 367 7.79 -3.65 -16.63
C LYS A 367 8.02 -4.35 -17.97
N ALA A 368 6.97 -4.54 -18.77
CA ALA A 368 7.10 -5.13 -20.10
C ALA A 368 7.93 -4.23 -21.06
N TYR A 369 7.83 -2.92 -20.93
CA TYR A 369 8.67 -1.98 -21.69
C TYR A 369 10.15 -2.11 -21.31
N SER A 370 10.47 -2.17 -20.00
CA SER A 370 11.83 -2.42 -19.51
C SER A 370 12.42 -3.71 -20.10
N GLU A 371 11.64 -4.79 -20.14
CA GLU A 371 12.04 -6.07 -20.73
C GLU A 371 12.33 -5.96 -22.24
N LYS A 372 11.54 -5.19 -22.99
CA LYS A 372 11.77 -4.96 -24.43
C LYS A 372 13.04 -4.17 -24.74
N LEU A 373 13.45 -3.27 -23.84
CA LEU A 373 14.71 -2.52 -23.99
C LEU A 373 15.95 -3.37 -23.66
N GLY A 374 15.78 -4.55 -23.07
CA GLY A 374 16.88 -5.36 -22.55
C GLY A 374 17.50 -4.80 -21.26
N ALA A 375 16.84 -3.81 -20.64
CA ALA A 375 17.24 -3.24 -19.37
C ALA A 375 16.77 -4.17 -18.24
N HIS A 376 17.70 -4.87 -17.59
CA HIS A 376 17.39 -5.74 -16.46
C HIS A 376 18.30 -5.40 -15.27
N ALA A 377 17.80 -4.58 -14.35
CA ALA A 377 18.40 -4.49 -13.02
C ALA A 377 18.24 -5.83 -12.26
N GLY A 378 17.27 -6.67 -12.64
CA GLY A 378 17.04 -8.00 -12.08
C GLY A 378 16.25 -7.97 -10.77
N ALA A 379 15.44 -9.00 -10.54
CA ALA A 379 14.57 -9.09 -9.37
C ALA A 379 15.39 -9.17 -8.07
N ILE A 380 14.91 -8.47 -7.04
CA ILE A 380 15.43 -8.52 -5.68
C ILE A 380 14.63 -9.54 -4.84
N ALA A 381 15.26 -10.04 -3.79
CA ALA A 381 14.54 -10.81 -2.78
C ALA A 381 13.53 -9.91 -2.05
N LEU A 382 12.44 -10.50 -1.55
CA LEU A 382 11.55 -9.77 -0.65
C LEU A 382 12.27 -9.55 0.68
N ASP A 383 12.17 -8.33 1.21
CA ASP A 383 12.59 -8.03 2.57
C ASP A 383 11.53 -8.54 3.55
N ALA A 384 12.00 -8.91 4.75
CA ALA A 384 11.09 -9.26 5.83
C ALA A 384 10.30 -8.01 6.25
N PRO A 385 8.95 -8.03 6.22
CA PRO A 385 8.16 -6.92 6.72
C PRO A 385 8.50 -6.61 8.19
N LEU A 386 8.35 -5.35 8.58
CA LEU A 386 8.45 -4.97 9.99
C LEU A 386 7.05 -4.68 10.52
N ILE A 387 6.53 -5.51 11.42
CA ILE A 387 5.36 -5.14 12.22
C ILE A 387 5.76 -3.91 13.04
N THR A 388 5.12 -2.77 12.77
CA THR A 388 5.39 -1.49 13.44
C THR A 388 4.46 -1.27 14.63
N GLU A 389 3.27 -1.86 14.59
CA GLU A 389 2.30 -1.72 15.67
C GLU A 389 1.39 -2.94 15.72
N VAL A 390 1.08 -3.39 16.94
CA VAL A 390 -0.10 -4.19 17.23
C VAL A 390 -0.92 -3.42 18.25
N SER A 391 -1.94 -2.68 17.81
CA SER A 391 -2.82 -1.95 18.70
C SER A 391 -3.93 -2.86 19.22
N ASN A 392 -4.47 -2.53 20.39
CA ASN A 392 -5.62 -3.21 20.98
C ASN A 392 -6.78 -2.23 21.11
N ARG A 393 -7.83 -2.43 20.32
CA ARG A 393 -9.06 -1.63 20.38
C ARG A 393 -10.18 -2.51 20.90
N SER A 394 -10.58 -2.28 22.15
CA SER A 394 -11.70 -2.98 22.80
C SER A 394 -11.62 -4.51 22.65
N GLY A 395 -10.42 -5.08 22.84
CA GLY A 395 -10.19 -6.53 22.78
C GLY A 395 -9.92 -7.09 21.37
N ILE A 396 -9.89 -6.25 20.32
CA ILE A 396 -9.53 -6.63 18.96
C ILE A 396 -8.16 -6.07 18.62
N LYS A 397 -7.27 -6.91 18.07
CA LYS A 397 -5.95 -6.44 17.64
C LYS A 397 -6.01 -5.86 16.23
N SER A 398 -5.25 -4.80 15.99
CA SER A 398 -4.93 -4.30 14.65
C SER A 398 -3.42 -4.43 14.45
N VAL A 399 -2.99 -5.05 13.36
CA VAL A 399 -1.58 -5.28 13.03
C VAL A 399 -1.19 -4.34 11.89
N ALA A 400 -0.25 -3.44 12.15
CA ALA A 400 0.35 -2.55 11.16
C ALA A 400 1.78 -3.00 10.85
N TRP A 401 2.21 -2.86 9.60
CA TRP A 401 3.58 -3.18 9.19
C TRP A 401 4.10 -2.26 8.09
N ARG A 402 5.42 -2.10 8.04
CA ARG A 402 6.13 -1.59 6.87
C ARG A 402 6.20 -2.67 5.80
N GLY A 403 5.88 -2.28 4.57
CA GLY A 403 5.92 -3.17 3.43
C GLY A 403 7.33 -3.54 2.97
N SER A 404 7.38 -4.34 1.91
CA SER A 404 8.56 -4.75 1.17
C SER A 404 8.31 -4.48 -0.30
N ALA A 405 9.21 -3.74 -0.94
CA ALA A 405 9.29 -3.65 -2.39
C ALA A 405 9.20 -5.04 -3.04
N GLY A 406 8.39 -5.15 -4.10
CA GLY A 406 8.16 -6.41 -4.81
C GLY A 406 7.07 -7.33 -4.23
N ALA A 407 6.59 -7.09 -3.01
CA ALA A 407 5.47 -7.86 -2.47
C ALA A 407 4.18 -7.54 -3.23
N THR A 408 3.41 -8.57 -3.60
CA THR A 408 2.08 -8.38 -4.21
C THR A 408 0.94 -8.56 -3.20
N ALA A 409 1.23 -9.26 -2.11
CA ALA A 409 0.30 -9.51 -1.03
C ALA A 409 1.06 -9.71 0.28
N TYR A 410 0.33 -9.61 1.39
CA TYR A 410 0.80 -9.98 2.71
C TYR A 410 -0.14 -11.01 3.33
N ARG A 411 0.45 -12.00 4.00
CA ARG A 411 -0.27 -12.97 4.83
C ARG A 411 0.02 -12.67 6.30
N ILE A 412 -1.03 -12.29 7.03
CA ILE A 412 -0.95 -12.00 8.46
C ILE A 412 -1.25 -13.31 9.17
N GLU A 413 -0.34 -13.75 10.03
CA GLU A 413 -0.45 -15.03 10.72
C GLU A 413 -0.38 -14.83 12.24
N ARG A 414 -1.17 -15.63 12.94
CA ARG A 414 -1.26 -15.66 14.40
C ARG A 414 -0.97 -17.05 14.95
N SER A 415 -0.28 -17.14 16.08
CA SER A 415 -0.17 -18.35 16.90
C SER A 415 -0.60 -18.10 18.36
N SER A 416 -1.16 -19.11 19.02
CA SER A 416 -1.50 -19.11 20.47
C SER A 416 -0.41 -19.75 21.35
N GLY A 417 0.83 -19.88 20.86
CA GLY A 417 1.99 -20.31 21.65
C GLY A 417 2.39 -21.78 21.54
N SER A 418 1.83 -22.56 20.60
CA SER A 418 2.17 -23.98 20.39
C SER A 418 2.71 -24.33 18.99
N GLY A 419 3.17 -23.32 18.23
CA GLY A 419 3.85 -23.49 16.94
C GLY A 419 2.95 -23.66 15.71
N GLY A 420 1.65 -23.88 15.91
CA GLY A 420 0.66 -23.80 14.84
C GLY A 420 0.35 -22.34 14.46
N TRP A 421 0.47 -22.00 13.18
CA TRP A 421 0.12 -20.68 12.63
C TRP A 421 -1.26 -20.73 11.98
N THR A 422 -2.09 -19.74 12.28
CA THR A 422 -3.38 -19.49 11.64
C THR A 422 -3.28 -18.24 10.79
N VAL A 423 -3.68 -18.33 9.53
CA VAL A 423 -3.80 -17.14 8.68
C VAL A 423 -4.99 -16.32 9.17
N VAL A 424 -4.72 -15.10 9.62
CA VAL A 424 -5.73 -14.10 10.01
C VAL A 424 -6.35 -13.49 8.78
N ALA A 425 -5.49 -13.06 7.84
CA ALA A 425 -5.89 -12.48 6.58
C ALA A 425 -4.77 -12.65 5.53
N GLU A 426 -5.18 -12.68 4.27
CA GLU A 426 -4.30 -12.48 3.12
C GLU A 426 -4.82 -11.25 2.38
N VAL A 427 -3.98 -10.24 2.25
CA VAL A 427 -4.38 -8.90 1.82
C VAL A 427 -3.42 -8.37 0.74
N PRO A 428 -3.86 -7.45 -0.13
CA PRO A 428 -3.00 -6.90 -1.17
C PRO A 428 -1.90 -6.00 -0.59
N ALA A 429 -0.93 -5.60 -1.41
CA ALA A 429 0.29 -4.90 -0.97
C ALA A 429 0.03 -3.55 -0.26
N GLU A 430 -1.07 -2.89 -0.57
CA GLU A 430 -1.48 -1.63 0.02
C GLU A 430 -2.14 -1.75 1.40
N ALA A 431 -2.54 -2.97 1.80
CA ALA A 431 -3.40 -3.17 2.95
C ALA A 431 -2.59 -3.26 4.24
N SER A 432 -2.32 -2.12 4.88
CA SER A 432 -1.89 -2.05 6.28
C SER A 432 -2.47 -0.78 6.94
N PRO A 433 -3.03 -0.86 8.15
CA PRO A 433 -3.08 -2.03 9.04
C PRO A 433 -4.22 -3.02 8.71
N VAL A 434 -4.18 -4.21 9.33
CA VAL A 434 -5.22 -5.25 9.26
C VAL A 434 -5.75 -5.62 10.63
N LEU A 435 -7.07 -5.73 10.76
CA LEU A 435 -7.75 -6.14 11.98
C LEU A 435 -7.78 -7.67 12.12
N ASP A 436 -7.50 -8.16 13.32
CA ASP A 436 -7.68 -9.55 13.73
C ASP A 436 -8.87 -9.69 14.69
N PRO A 437 -10.07 -10.04 14.20
CA PRO A 437 -11.26 -10.16 15.04
C PRO A 437 -11.25 -11.40 15.95
N GLY A 438 -10.35 -12.36 15.73
CA GLY A 438 -10.32 -13.62 16.49
C GLY A 438 -9.36 -13.62 17.69
N SER A 439 -8.74 -12.48 18.01
CA SER A 439 -7.54 -12.38 18.86
C SER A 439 -7.86 -12.41 20.36
N ALA A 440 -8.58 -13.43 20.83
CA ALA A 440 -8.85 -13.61 22.25
C ALA A 440 -7.64 -14.22 22.96
N GLY A 441 -7.04 -13.48 23.91
CA GLY A 441 -5.94 -13.97 24.73
C GLY A 441 -4.54 -13.59 24.23
N ASP A 442 -3.52 -14.28 24.76
CA ASP A 442 -2.13 -14.08 24.38
C ASP A 442 -1.86 -14.67 23.00
N VAL A 443 -1.27 -13.87 22.12
CA VAL A 443 -1.08 -14.19 20.71
C VAL A 443 0.30 -13.79 20.24
N VAL A 444 0.82 -14.49 19.24
CA VAL A 444 2.07 -14.11 18.55
C VAL A 444 1.71 -13.83 17.10
N TYR A 445 2.07 -12.65 16.60
CA TYR A 445 1.89 -12.28 15.19
C TYR A 445 3.18 -12.39 14.40
N ARG A 446 3.04 -12.72 13.12
CA ARG A 446 4.03 -12.44 12.09
C ARG A 446 3.32 -12.05 10.79
N VAL A 447 4.00 -11.26 9.96
CA VAL A 447 3.54 -10.87 8.63
C VAL A 447 4.48 -11.47 7.60
N VAL A 448 3.91 -12.10 6.58
CA VAL A 448 4.65 -12.74 5.49
C VAL A 448 4.42 -11.97 4.20
N ALA A 449 5.46 -11.40 3.62
CA ALA A 449 5.43 -10.83 2.28
C ALA A 449 5.41 -11.96 1.24
N VAL A 450 4.50 -11.85 0.27
CA VAL A 450 4.27 -12.86 -0.76
C VAL A 450 4.31 -12.20 -2.14
N ALA A 451 5.00 -12.83 -3.08
CA ALA A 451 4.98 -12.45 -4.48
C ALA A 451 5.15 -13.70 -5.38
N PRO A 452 4.41 -13.80 -6.50
CA PRO A 452 4.56 -14.92 -7.43
C PRO A 452 6.01 -15.13 -7.88
N GLY A 453 6.51 -16.36 -7.76
CA GLY A 453 7.86 -16.72 -8.18
C GLY A 453 8.99 -16.30 -7.24
N LYS A 454 8.68 -15.69 -6.09
CA LYS A 454 9.66 -15.35 -5.05
C LYS A 454 9.47 -16.23 -3.81
N ALA A 455 10.54 -16.35 -3.01
CA ALA A 455 10.43 -16.94 -1.69
C ALA A 455 9.73 -15.95 -0.74
N ASP A 456 8.81 -16.48 0.07
CA ASP A 456 8.15 -15.74 1.15
C ASP A 456 9.20 -15.13 2.11
N ALA A 457 9.01 -13.88 2.51
CA ALA A 457 9.81 -13.22 3.54
C ALA A 457 8.95 -12.94 4.78
N THR A 458 9.41 -13.38 5.94
CA THR A 458 8.61 -13.38 7.18
C THR A 458 9.18 -12.41 8.20
N SER A 459 8.32 -11.57 8.79
CA SER A 459 8.68 -10.64 9.86
C SER A 459 9.23 -11.35 11.10
N ALA A 460 9.92 -10.59 11.96
CA ALA A 460 10.13 -11.03 13.33
C ALA A 460 8.78 -11.27 14.03
N GLU A 461 8.76 -12.26 14.93
CA GLU A 461 7.57 -12.60 15.71
C GLU A 461 7.30 -11.56 16.81
N VAL A 462 6.06 -11.10 16.89
CA VAL A 462 5.62 -10.11 17.89
C VAL A 462 4.64 -10.77 18.86
N PRO A 463 5.09 -11.18 20.06
CA PRO A 463 4.19 -11.65 21.11
C PRO A 463 3.42 -10.47 21.71
N VAL A 464 2.10 -10.65 21.86
CA VAL A 464 1.15 -9.66 22.36
C VAL A 464 0.25 -10.33 23.39
N ALA A 465 0.28 -9.84 24.62
CA ALA A 465 -0.62 -10.31 25.66
C ALA A 465 -2.07 -9.86 25.40
N ALA A 466 -3.03 -10.57 25.98
CA ALA A 466 -4.48 -10.36 25.75
C ALA A 466 -4.92 -8.89 25.81
N ALA A 467 -4.48 -8.15 26.83
CA ALA A 467 -4.83 -6.74 27.01
C ALA A 467 -3.80 -5.76 26.41
N ALA A 468 -2.63 -6.23 25.99
CA ALA A 468 -1.53 -5.37 25.59
C ALA A 468 -1.62 -4.86 24.14
N GLY A 469 -1.04 -3.69 23.90
CA GLY A 469 -0.57 -3.26 22.60
C GLY A 469 0.96 -3.37 22.51
N VAL A 470 1.48 -3.35 21.30
CA VAL A 470 2.92 -3.33 21.02
C VAL A 470 3.20 -2.24 20.01
N VAL A 471 4.22 -1.42 20.27
CA VAL A 471 4.81 -0.51 19.29
C VAL A 471 6.23 -1.00 19.00
N VAL A 472 6.57 -1.07 17.72
CA VAL A 472 7.91 -1.40 17.25
C VAL A 472 8.45 -0.19 16.50
N ASP A 473 9.44 0.44 17.10
CA ASP A 473 10.17 1.54 16.48
C ASP A 473 11.42 0.98 15.80
N PRO A 474 11.55 1.10 14.46
CA PRO A 474 12.76 0.69 13.75
C PRO A 474 13.97 1.57 14.04
N LEU A 475 13.80 2.71 14.72
CA LEU A 475 14.91 3.62 15.02
C LEU A 475 15.67 4.12 13.79
N GLU A 476 14.96 4.22 12.67
CA GLU A 476 15.43 4.80 11.39
C GLU A 476 14.89 6.22 11.19
N SER A 477 14.03 6.66 12.11
CA SER A 477 13.61 8.04 12.28
C SER A 477 13.30 8.27 13.76
N LEU A 478 13.18 9.54 14.16
CA LEU A 478 12.80 9.90 15.53
C LEU A 478 11.31 10.28 15.64
N SER A 479 10.51 9.96 14.62
CA SER A 479 9.10 10.38 14.55
C SER A 479 8.15 9.54 15.41
N ILE A 480 8.61 8.41 15.93
CA ILE A 480 7.87 7.56 16.88
C ILE A 480 8.31 7.85 18.33
N ALA A 481 9.59 8.18 18.53
CA ALA A 481 10.10 8.61 19.83
C ALA A 481 9.41 9.89 20.30
N THR A 482 9.15 9.98 21.61
CA THR A 482 8.60 11.19 22.24
C THR A 482 9.69 12.24 22.44
N ALA A 483 10.90 11.81 22.77
CA ALA A 483 12.05 12.70 22.87
C ALA A 483 13.33 11.91 22.55
N ALA A 484 14.31 12.61 21.99
CA ALA A 484 15.65 12.10 21.81
C ALA A 484 16.66 13.20 22.17
N HIS A 485 17.75 12.81 22.82
CA HIS A 485 18.83 13.70 23.22
C HIS A 485 20.14 13.15 22.69
N ASP A 486 20.91 13.95 21.95
CA ASP A 486 22.20 13.55 21.38
C ASP A 486 22.15 12.25 20.55
N VAL A 487 21.07 12.08 19.77
CA VAL A 487 20.85 10.95 18.86
C VAL A 487 20.73 11.44 17.43
N GLY A 488 21.38 10.74 16.51
CA GLY A 488 21.23 10.91 15.07
C GLY A 488 20.91 9.58 14.38
N ILE A 489 20.42 9.65 13.15
CA ILE A 489 20.18 8.47 12.32
C ILE A 489 21.35 8.34 11.33
N ALA A 490 22.10 7.25 11.43
CA ALA A 490 23.17 6.92 10.50
C ALA A 490 22.67 6.01 9.38
N ALA A 491 23.00 6.32 8.12
CA ALA A 491 22.62 5.53 6.98
C ALA A 491 23.23 4.11 7.03
N SER A 492 22.43 3.10 6.70
CA SER A 492 22.85 1.69 6.60
C SER A 492 22.18 1.06 5.37
N PRO A 493 22.73 -0.04 4.82
CA PRO A 493 22.05 -0.79 3.75
C PRO A 493 20.66 -1.31 4.11
N ALA A 494 20.30 -1.34 5.41
CA ALA A 494 18.99 -1.76 5.89
C ALA A 494 17.95 -0.63 5.94
N GLY A 495 18.34 0.64 5.78
CA GLY A 495 17.41 1.78 5.88
C GLY A 495 17.64 2.72 7.07
N GLY A 496 18.73 2.55 7.82
CA GLY A 496 19.15 3.45 8.90
C GLY A 496 19.54 2.72 10.19
N ARG A 497 20.00 3.47 11.19
CA ARG A 497 20.19 3.05 12.60
C ARG A 497 20.40 4.26 13.51
N ALA A 498 19.95 4.19 14.76
CA ALA A 498 20.16 5.25 15.74
C ALA A 498 21.56 5.14 16.38
N VAL A 499 22.27 6.28 16.42
CA VAL A 499 23.62 6.41 16.97
C VAL A 499 23.76 7.66 17.83
N ALA A 500 24.74 7.68 18.74
CA ALA A 500 25.03 8.84 19.57
C ALA A 500 25.74 9.96 18.77
N THR A 501 25.27 11.20 18.90
CA THR A 501 25.91 12.40 18.34
C THR A 501 26.64 13.24 19.39
N GLY A 502 26.27 13.14 20.66
CA GLY A 502 26.93 13.75 21.83
C GLY A 502 27.46 12.70 22.82
N ASP A 503 28.06 13.11 23.94
CA ASP A 503 28.75 12.20 24.87
C ASP A 503 27.82 11.16 25.52
N ALA A 504 26.55 11.53 25.75
CA ALA A 504 25.51 10.68 26.31
C ALA A 504 24.20 10.83 25.54
N ALA A 505 23.79 9.75 24.88
CA ALA A 505 22.60 9.70 24.06
C ALA A 505 21.44 9.05 24.81
N SER A 506 20.21 9.51 24.53
CA SER A 506 19.01 8.84 25.02
C SER A 506 17.83 9.00 24.08
N ILE A 507 16.96 7.98 24.06
CA ILE A 507 15.67 8.02 23.36
C ILE A 507 14.58 7.66 24.37
N THR A 508 13.50 8.41 24.36
CA THR A 508 12.34 8.27 25.24
C THR A 508 11.07 8.08 24.43
N TRP A 509 10.22 7.16 24.86
CA TRP A 509 8.90 6.90 24.27
C TRP A 509 7.80 7.02 25.30
N THR A 510 6.67 7.55 24.86
CA THR A 510 5.40 7.50 25.56
C THR A 510 4.76 6.14 25.33
N ALA A 511 4.64 5.38 26.40
CA ALA A 511 4.02 4.07 26.44
C ALA A 511 3.14 3.97 27.70
N PRO A 512 1.92 4.54 27.69
CA PRO A 512 1.01 4.49 28.84
C PRO A 512 0.77 3.05 29.29
N GLY A 513 1.06 2.76 30.56
CA GLY A 513 0.96 1.40 31.09
C GLY A 513 2.04 0.46 30.55
N ALA A 514 3.25 0.97 30.32
CA ALA A 514 4.40 0.18 29.87
C ALA A 514 4.59 -1.05 30.77
N ARG A 515 4.86 -2.20 30.16
CA ARG A 515 5.10 -3.48 30.86
C ARG A 515 6.48 -4.03 30.58
N SER A 516 6.93 -3.94 29.34
CA SER A 516 8.26 -4.35 28.93
C SER A 516 8.75 -3.53 27.75
N ALA A 517 10.07 -3.47 27.60
CA ALA A 517 10.76 -2.86 26.49
C ALA A 517 11.91 -3.75 26.04
N ARG A 518 12.11 -3.86 24.73
CA ARG A 518 13.17 -4.63 24.09
C ARG A 518 13.92 -3.75 23.11
N PHE A 519 15.24 -3.81 23.11
CA PHE A 519 16.09 -3.02 22.23
C PHE A 519 17.09 -3.92 21.52
N LEU A 520 17.06 -3.93 20.18
CA LEU A 520 18.01 -4.68 19.37
C LEU A 520 19.25 -3.82 19.10
N LEU A 521 20.42 -4.35 19.43
CA LEU A 521 21.70 -3.71 19.15
C LEU A 521 22.25 -4.18 17.80
N GLY A 522 22.63 -3.24 16.93
CA GLY A 522 23.43 -3.49 15.74
C GLY A 522 24.93 -3.62 16.05
N ALA A 523 25.40 -2.90 17.08
CA ALA A 523 26.78 -2.94 17.55
C ALA A 523 26.89 -2.50 19.02
N GLY A 524 28.07 -2.74 19.61
CA GLY A 524 28.40 -2.38 20.99
C GLY A 524 27.91 -3.41 22.04
N SER A 525 28.03 -3.07 23.32
CA SER A 525 27.77 -3.98 24.44
C SER A 525 26.52 -3.58 25.22
N ALA A 526 25.66 -4.56 25.50
CA ALA A 526 24.45 -4.35 26.30
C ALA A 526 24.71 -3.87 27.73
N ALA A 527 25.92 -4.07 28.26
CA ALA A 527 26.30 -3.56 29.57
C ALA A 527 26.42 -2.03 29.63
N ASP A 528 26.58 -1.37 28.47
CA ASP A 528 26.74 0.07 28.35
C ASP A 528 25.42 0.80 28.06
N VAL A 529 24.30 0.09 28.14
CA VAL A 529 22.95 0.60 27.88
C VAL A 529 22.12 0.53 29.16
N THR A 530 21.50 1.65 29.50
CA THR A 530 20.55 1.75 30.62
C THR A 530 19.14 1.89 30.10
N ILE A 531 18.18 1.14 30.67
CA ILE A 531 16.75 1.28 30.40
C ILE A 531 16.08 1.75 31.68
N ALA A 532 15.25 2.80 31.59
CA ALA A 532 14.52 3.35 32.72
C ALA A 532 13.06 3.62 32.35
N SER A 533 12.17 3.68 33.34
CA SER A 533 10.79 4.14 33.17
C SER A 533 10.42 5.29 34.11
N SER A 534 9.39 6.04 33.76
CA SER A 534 8.91 7.19 34.51
C SER A 534 7.40 7.39 34.34
N GLU A 535 6.75 7.95 35.36
CA GLU A 535 5.35 8.39 35.30
C GLU A 535 5.24 9.82 34.75
N ASP A 536 6.14 10.70 35.16
CA ASP A 536 6.04 12.16 34.99
C ASP A 536 7.15 12.77 34.12
N GLY A 537 8.14 11.97 33.72
CA GLY A 537 9.31 12.39 32.95
C GLY A 537 10.39 13.10 33.76
N SER A 538 10.12 13.40 35.04
CA SER A 538 11.05 14.08 35.95
C SER A 538 11.84 13.08 36.80
N SER A 539 11.15 12.03 37.28
CA SER A 539 11.71 11.00 38.15
C SER A 539 11.83 9.67 37.41
N TRP A 540 13.06 9.18 37.26
CA TRP A 540 13.36 7.99 36.47
C TRP A 540 13.81 6.83 37.36
N THR A 541 13.29 5.64 37.11
CA THR A 541 13.69 4.40 37.78
C THR A 541 14.35 3.47 36.78
N ASP A 542 15.60 3.10 37.02
CA ASP A 542 16.31 2.13 36.19
C ASP A 542 15.69 0.74 36.33
N ALA A 543 15.49 0.07 35.20
CA ALA A 543 14.92 -1.25 35.12
C ALA A 543 16.01 -2.32 35.13
N ALA A 544 15.72 -3.46 35.76
CA ALA A 544 16.56 -4.64 35.61
C ALA A 544 16.46 -5.17 34.17
N THR A 545 17.61 -5.45 33.56
CA THR A 545 17.70 -5.90 32.17
C THR A 545 18.20 -7.34 32.05
N THR A 546 17.80 -7.99 30.96
CA THR A 546 18.32 -9.28 30.52
C THR A 546 18.78 -9.17 29.07
N VAL A 547 19.77 -9.96 28.67
CA VAL A 547 20.35 -9.91 27.32
C VAL A 547 20.26 -11.29 26.68
N SER A 548 19.71 -11.34 25.48
CA SER A 548 19.62 -12.58 24.69
C SER A 548 19.67 -12.25 23.20
N GLY A 549 20.57 -12.90 22.46
CA GLY A 549 20.64 -12.78 21.00
C GLY A 549 20.88 -11.35 20.48
N GLY A 550 21.62 -10.52 21.21
CA GLY A 550 21.87 -9.11 20.84
C GLY A 550 20.74 -8.15 21.19
N GLU A 551 19.66 -8.64 21.81
CA GLU A 551 18.54 -7.83 22.31
C GLU A 551 18.64 -7.65 23.82
N ILE A 552 18.42 -6.41 24.28
CA ILE A 552 18.30 -6.04 25.70
C ILE A 552 16.83 -5.95 26.05
N ARG A 553 16.40 -6.64 27.09
CA ARG A 553 15.01 -6.67 27.55
C ARG A 553 14.89 -6.17 28.98
N ALA A 554 13.98 -5.22 29.19
CA ALA A 554 13.50 -4.80 30.51
C ALA A 554 12.04 -5.26 30.68
N ASP A 555 11.74 -5.86 31.83
CA ASP A 555 10.40 -6.31 32.22
C ASP A 555 9.95 -5.60 33.51
N ARG A 556 8.63 -5.64 33.77
CA ARG A 556 8.00 -5.02 34.96
C ARG A 556 8.23 -3.51 35.01
N LEU A 557 8.22 -2.88 33.84
CA LEU A 557 8.19 -1.42 33.74
C LEU A 557 6.90 -0.89 34.38
N SER A 558 6.96 0.34 34.87
CA SER A 558 5.81 1.06 35.43
C SER A 558 5.84 2.51 34.94
N GLY A 559 4.65 3.07 34.76
CA GLY A 559 4.42 4.44 34.33
C GLY A 559 4.11 4.58 32.84
N GLY A 560 4.21 5.82 32.36
CA GLY A 560 3.83 6.22 31.01
C GLY A 560 4.99 6.45 30.05
N LEU A 561 6.23 6.42 30.53
CA LEU A 561 7.42 6.72 29.74
C LEU A 561 8.48 5.63 29.88
N VAL A 562 9.16 5.31 28.78
CA VAL A 562 10.32 4.41 28.74
C VAL A 562 11.48 5.14 28.09
N ARG A 563 12.67 5.07 28.68
CA ARG A 563 13.91 5.66 28.14
C ARG A 563 15.01 4.63 28.03
N VAL A 564 15.73 4.66 26.91
CA VAL A 564 17.02 3.99 26.74
C VAL A 564 18.12 5.02 26.69
N SER A 565 19.29 4.75 27.29
CA SER A 565 20.41 5.70 27.35
C SER A 565 21.75 4.97 27.23
N TRP A 566 22.71 5.58 26.54
CA TRP A 566 24.06 5.03 26.32
C TRP A 566 25.08 6.15 26.09
N LYS A 567 26.38 5.83 26.19
CA LYS A 567 27.46 6.78 25.89
C LYS A 567 28.00 6.60 24.48
N ARG A 568 28.53 7.68 23.88
CA ARG A 568 29.09 7.64 22.52
C ARG A 568 30.30 6.74 22.38
N ASP A 569 31.18 6.74 23.37
CA ASP A 569 32.40 5.91 23.39
C ASP A 569 32.10 4.40 23.50
N ALA A 570 30.89 4.02 23.92
CA ALA A 570 30.43 2.64 23.93
C ALA A 570 30.11 2.07 22.53
N GLY A 571 30.06 2.92 21.49
CA GLY A 571 29.87 2.48 20.11
C GLY A 571 28.54 1.76 19.86
N ILE A 572 27.50 2.08 20.63
CA ILE A 572 26.18 1.47 20.53
C ILE A 572 25.48 1.96 19.26
N GLU A 573 24.97 1.01 18.48
CA GLU A 573 24.05 1.25 17.38
C GLU A 573 22.71 0.59 17.73
N LEU A 574 21.64 1.37 17.88
CA LEU A 574 20.30 0.85 18.13
C LEU A 574 19.54 0.71 16.80
N VAL A 575 19.00 -0.48 16.55
CA VAL A 575 18.32 -0.80 15.28
C VAL A 575 16.84 -1.15 15.45
N ARG A 576 16.37 -1.31 16.69
CA ARG A 576 14.95 -1.52 16.98
C ARG A 576 14.65 -1.27 18.44
N ALA A 577 13.51 -0.64 18.72
CA ALA A 577 12.84 -0.71 20.02
C ALA A 577 11.50 -1.43 19.87
N THR A 578 11.12 -2.23 20.85
CA THR A 578 9.81 -2.88 20.92
C THR A 578 9.25 -2.68 22.30
N LEU A 579 8.19 -1.89 22.39
CA LEU A 579 7.53 -1.49 23.62
C LEU A 579 6.22 -2.24 23.73
N THR A 580 5.99 -2.90 24.86
CA THR A 580 4.72 -3.53 25.18
C THR A 580 4.06 -2.75 26.30
N SER A 581 2.84 -2.29 26.05
CA SER A 581 2.05 -1.52 27.00
C SER A 581 0.66 -2.12 27.15
N VAL A 582 0.06 -1.95 28.32
CA VAL A 582 -1.37 -2.18 28.52
C VAL A 582 -1.95 -0.80 28.80
N PRO A 583 -2.36 -0.06 27.75
CA PRO A 583 -2.91 1.27 27.96
C PRO A 583 -4.17 1.17 28.81
N PRO A 584 -4.43 2.15 29.69
CA PRO A 584 -5.68 2.21 30.42
C PRO A 584 -6.86 2.19 29.44
N LYS A 585 -7.94 1.49 29.82
CA LYS A 585 -9.13 1.40 28.98
C LYS A 585 -9.74 2.80 28.85
N ALA A 586 -10.07 3.21 27.63
CA ALA A 586 -10.93 4.36 27.41
C ALA A 586 -12.29 4.04 28.04
N ALA A 587 -12.65 4.78 29.07
CA ALA A 587 -13.91 4.62 29.78
C ALA A 587 -15.06 5.33 29.05
N LEU A 588 -14.75 6.34 28.24
CA LEU A 588 -15.69 7.04 27.38
C LEU A 588 -14.97 7.56 26.14
N VAL A 589 -15.54 7.33 24.96
CA VAL A 589 -15.11 7.92 23.68
C VAL A 589 -16.30 8.66 23.12
N ASP A 590 -16.20 9.98 23.03
CA ASP A 590 -17.20 10.87 22.48
C ASP A 590 -16.69 11.47 21.17
N PRO A 591 -17.22 11.05 20.01
CA PRO A 591 -16.86 11.62 18.72
C PRO A 591 -17.46 13.03 18.51
N LEU A 592 -18.27 13.53 19.45
CA LEU A 592 -18.93 14.84 19.39
C LEU A 592 -19.74 15.09 18.12
N ASP A 593 -20.35 14.02 17.59
CA ASP A 593 -21.36 14.07 16.55
C ASP A 593 -22.76 14.48 17.09
N ASN A 594 -22.93 14.44 18.41
CA ASN A 594 -24.06 14.96 19.17
C ASN A 594 -23.65 15.13 20.66
N LEU A 595 -24.56 15.61 21.52
CA LEU A 595 -24.29 15.86 22.94
C LEU A 595 -24.75 14.73 23.89
N SER A 596 -25.16 13.57 23.37
CA SER A 596 -25.77 12.50 24.17
C SER A 596 -24.81 11.82 25.16
N LEU A 597 -23.51 11.89 24.90
CA LEU A 597 -22.46 11.34 25.75
C LEU A 597 -21.91 12.37 26.76
N THR A 598 -22.38 13.62 26.70
CA THR A 598 -22.04 14.67 27.65
C THR A 598 -22.98 14.62 28.85
N SER A 599 -22.45 14.81 30.06
CA SER A 599 -23.28 14.84 31.28
C SER A 599 -23.97 16.19 31.50
N SER A 600 -23.36 17.27 31.03
CA SER A 600 -23.94 18.62 31.08
C SER A 600 -23.18 19.57 30.14
N HIS A 601 -23.82 20.68 29.79
CA HIS A 601 -23.17 21.78 29.06
C HIS A 601 -23.81 23.12 29.44
N THR A 602 -23.11 24.21 29.13
CA THR A 602 -23.57 25.60 29.33
C THR A 602 -23.35 26.42 28.06
N GLY A 603 -24.13 27.49 27.89
CA GLY A 603 -24.05 28.35 26.70
C GLY A 603 -24.73 27.74 25.47
N ALA A 604 -24.75 28.49 24.36
CA ALA A 604 -25.32 28.03 23.10
C ALA A 604 -24.27 27.23 22.31
N LEU A 605 -24.50 25.93 22.17
CA LEU A 605 -23.61 24.99 21.50
C LEU A 605 -24.36 24.23 20.40
N SER A 606 -23.66 23.97 19.29
CA SER A 606 -24.17 23.15 18.18
C SER A 606 -23.07 22.26 17.60
N ILE A 607 -23.49 21.20 16.90
CA ILE A 607 -22.58 20.33 16.12
C ILE A 607 -22.49 20.85 14.69
N ASP A 608 -21.28 21.16 14.25
CA ASP A 608 -20.97 21.54 12.89
C ASP A 608 -20.59 20.30 12.07
N THR A 609 -21.37 20.04 11.01
CA THR A 609 -21.18 18.90 10.10
C THR A 609 -20.76 19.33 8.69
N GLY A 610 -20.57 20.64 8.45
CA GLY A 610 -20.18 21.17 7.15
C GLY A 610 -18.68 21.03 6.86
N ASN A 611 -18.28 21.07 5.59
CA ASN A 611 -16.88 21.15 5.15
C ASN A 611 -15.94 20.04 5.68
N VAL A 612 -16.45 18.82 5.87
CA VAL A 612 -15.73 17.65 6.43
C VAL A 612 -14.31 17.47 5.88
N GLY A 613 -14.10 17.68 4.57
CA GLY A 613 -12.79 17.57 3.94
C GLY A 613 -11.74 18.56 4.46
N LEU A 614 -12.14 19.73 4.96
CA LEU A 614 -11.25 20.73 5.56
C LEU A 614 -10.80 20.36 6.98
N PHE A 615 -11.46 19.40 7.61
CA PHE A 615 -11.21 18.92 8.97
C PHE A 615 -10.69 17.48 8.97
N ALA A 616 -9.89 17.11 7.96
CA ALA A 616 -9.33 15.76 7.82
C ALA A 616 -10.36 14.61 7.93
N GLY A 617 -11.58 14.82 7.45
CA GLY A 617 -12.63 13.80 7.48
C GLY A 617 -13.51 13.83 8.74
N ASP A 618 -13.30 14.77 9.66
CA ASP A 618 -14.12 14.94 10.86
C ASP A 618 -15.54 15.41 10.52
N ALA A 619 -16.50 14.53 10.73
CA ALA A 619 -17.88 14.67 10.29
C ALA A 619 -18.77 15.46 11.27
N GLY A 620 -18.29 15.76 12.49
CA GLY A 620 -19.09 16.43 13.51
C GLY A 620 -18.20 17.07 14.58
N ARG A 621 -18.27 18.40 14.70
CA ARG A 621 -17.47 19.15 15.69
C ARG A 621 -18.35 20.02 16.57
N LEU A 622 -18.12 19.98 17.88
CA LEU A 622 -18.79 20.85 18.82
C LEU A 622 -18.23 22.28 18.73
N LYS A 623 -19.10 23.25 18.51
CA LYS A 623 -18.75 24.68 18.48
C LYS A 623 -19.72 25.52 19.31
N ARG A 624 -19.37 26.79 19.54
CA ARG A 624 -20.30 27.76 20.11
C ARG A 624 -21.09 28.46 19.01
N ASP A 625 -22.32 28.84 19.35
CA ASP A 625 -23.17 29.66 18.49
C ASP A 625 -23.15 31.15 18.88
N SER A 626 -22.53 31.49 20.02
CA SER A 626 -22.29 32.87 20.42
C SER A 626 -20.87 33.08 20.98
N ALA A 627 -20.51 34.36 21.16
CA ALA A 627 -19.25 34.76 21.77
C ALA A 627 -19.21 34.50 23.29
N ASP A 628 -20.36 34.17 23.90
CA ASP A 628 -20.49 33.97 25.33
C ASP A 628 -19.67 32.76 25.82
N PRO A 629 -19.26 32.75 27.10
CA PRO A 629 -18.63 31.57 27.69
C PRO A 629 -19.56 30.36 27.60
N ALA A 630 -18.99 29.24 27.19
CA ALA A 630 -19.67 27.96 27.10
C ALA A 630 -18.76 26.86 27.65
N SER A 631 -19.37 25.78 28.10
CA SER A 631 -18.64 24.61 28.60
C SER A 631 -19.40 23.33 28.30
N VAL A 632 -18.66 22.23 28.20
CA VAL A 632 -19.18 20.88 28.07
C VAL A 632 -18.50 20.00 29.11
N THR A 633 -19.27 19.10 29.73
CA THR A 633 -18.79 18.25 30.82
C THR A 633 -19.09 16.79 30.51
N TRP A 634 -18.11 15.92 30.77
CA TRP A 634 -18.24 14.47 30.79
C TRP A 634 -18.07 13.96 32.22
N SER A 635 -18.74 12.85 32.53
CA SER A 635 -18.68 12.21 33.84
C SER A 635 -18.30 10.74 33.68
N VAL A 636 -17.21 10.35 34.32
CA VAL A 636 -16.63 9.00 34.32
C VAL A 636 -15.99 8.79 35.68
N ASP A 637 -16.28 7.68 36.35
CA ASP A 637 -15.66 7.39 37.64
C ASP A 637 -14.15 7.16 37.48
N ASP A 638 -13.36 7.77 38.38
CA ASP A 638 -11.91 7.57 38.52
C ASP A 638 -11.11 7.87 37.22
N VAL A 639 -11.25 9.09 36.71
CA VAL A 639 -10.57 9.56 35.50
C VAL A 639 -9.06 9.59 35.72
N THR A 640 -8.33 8.84 34.89
CA THR A 640 -6.86 8.75 34.90
C THR A 640 -6.19 9.50 33.75
N GLY A 641 -6.95 9.89 32.74
CA GLY A 641 -6.46 10.67 31.60
C GLY A 641 -7.56 11.17 30.68
N VAL A 642 -7.19 12.09 29.80
CA VAL A 642 -8.08 12.71 28.80
C VAL A 642 -7.30 12.94 27.51
N ASP A 643 -7.89 12.62 26.36
CA ASP A 643 -7.46 13.12 25.05
C ASP A 643 -8.59 13.93 24.40
N LEU A 644 -8.25 15.07 23.78
CA LEU A 644 -9.21 15.88 23.00
C LEU A 644 -8.61 16.27 21.66
N VAL A 645 -9.45 16.33 20.63
CA VAL A 645 -9.11 16.94 19.34
C VAL A 645 -9.79 18.29 19.25
N ALA A 646 -9.03 19.34 18.92
CA ALA A 646 -9.57 20.67 18.68
C ALA A 646 -9.06 21.26 17.36
N TRP A 647 -9.95 21.95 16.66
CA TRP A 647 -9.71 22.56 15.36
C TRP A 647 -9.74 24.08 15.46
N TYR A 648 -8.73 24.71 14.87
CA TYR A 648 -8.53 26.15 14.92
C TYR A 648 -8.52 26.76 13.52
N TRP A 649 -9.11 27.94 13.38
CA TRP A 649 -9.02 28.69 12.13
C TRP A 649 -7.55 29.06 11.83
N PRO A 650 -7.04 28.86 10.61
CA PRO A 650 -5.62 29.01 10.27
C PRO A 650 -5.10 30.43 10.52
N ASP A 651 -5.91 31.46 10.28
CA ASP A 651 -5.52 32.88 10.36
C ASP A 651 -5.79 33.54 11.73
N ARG A 652 -6.19 32.76 12.75
CA ARG A 652 -6.44 33.29 14.09
C ARG A 652 -5.38 32.82 15.09
N PRO A 653 -5.11 33.62 16.14
CA PRO A 653 -4.30 33.17 17.27
C PRO A 653 -4.89 31.88 17.87
N VAL A 654 -4.03 30.89 18.11
CA VAL A 654 -4.42 29.65 18.79
C VAL A 654 -4.55 29.94 20.27
N ILE A 655 -5.78 30.11 20.74
CA ILE A 655 -6.07 30.31 22.16
C ILE A 655 -6.53 28.96 22.75
N PRO A 656 -5.78 28.36 23.68
CA PRO A 656 -6.11 27.04 24.20
C PRO A 656 -7.47 26.97 24.90
N LEU A 657 -8.12 25.82 24.78
CA LEU A 657 -9.28 25.47 25.59
C LEU A 657 -8.86 25.31 27.06
N VAL A 658 -9.74 25.67 28.00
CA VAL A 658 -9.49 25.45 29.43
C VAL A 658 -10.14 24.13 29.84
N ILE A 659 -9.32 23.20 30.32
CA ILE A 659 -9.75 21.88 30.80
C ILE A 659 -9.72 21.88 32.32
N ARG A 660 -10.79 21.41 32.95
CA ARG A 660 -10.91 21.31 34.41
C ARG A 660 -11.33 19.91 34.83
N GLY A 661 -10.81 19.49 35.98
CA GLY A 661 -11.19 18.25 36.66
C GLY A 661 -11.98 18.52 37.93
N SER A 662 -12.92 17.64 38.27
CA SER A 662 -13.65 17.66 39.53
C SER A 662 -13.92 16.26 40.06
N ALA A 663 -13.86 16.08 41.38
CA ALA A 663 -14.25 14.84 42.06
C ALA A 663 -15.77 14.71 42.24
N ASP A 664 -16.48 15.83 42.37
CA ASP A 664 -17.89 15.90 42.78
C ASP A 664 -18.81 16.65 41.80
N GLY A 665 -18.24 17.20 40.72
CA GLY A 665 -18.96 17.95 39.69
C GLY A 665 -19.25 19.40 40.09
N THR A 666 -18.82 19.84 41.27
CA THR A 666 -19.07 21.19 41.82
C THR A 666 -17.78 21.97 42.07
N THR A 667 -16.70 21.30 42.52
CA THR A 667 -15.40 21.92 42.80
C THR A 667 -14.44 21.61 41.66
N TRP A 668 -13.98 22.63 40.93
CA TRP A 668 -13.20 22.47 39.70
C TRP A 668 -11.75 22.95 39.86
N THR A 669 -10.81 22.17 39.32
CA THR A 669 -9.38 22.53 39.25
C THR A 669 -8.92 22.54 37.80
N ASP A 670 -8.24 23.61 37.37
CA ASP A 670 -7.66 23.70 36.03
C ASP A 670 -6.55 22.65 35.85
N LEU A 671 -6.57 21.96 34.72
CA LEU A 671 -5.61 20.93 34.33
C LEU A 671 -4.73 21.46 33.19
N ALA A 672 -3.45 21.10 33.21
CA ALA A 672 -2.46 21.53 32.21
C ALA A 672 -2.21 20.40 31.20
N PRO A 673 -2.87 20.40 30.04
CA PRO A 673 -2.65 19.40 29.00
C PRO A 673 -1.32 19.62 28.28
N VAL A 674 -0.75 18.52 27.79
CA VAL A 674 0.24 18.57 26.70
C VAL A 674 -0.53 18.82 25.41
N ILE A 675 -0.15 19.84 24.65
CA ILE A 675 -0.82 20.22 23.39
C ILE A 675 0.17 20.02 22.25
N THR A 676 -0.22 19.23 21.24
CA THR A 676 0.59 18.94 20.05
C THR A 676 -0.23 19.19 18.78
N GLY A 677 0.43 19.46 17.64
CA GLY A 677 -0.23 19.64 16.34
C GLY A 677 0.00 21.03 15.73
N GLY A 678 -0.93 21.47 14.88
CA GLY A 678 -0.91 22.77 14.21
C GLY A 678 -0.85 22.75 12.68
N ALA A 679 -1.06 21.59 12.06
CA ALA A 679 -1.05 21.42 10.60
C ALA A 679 -2.48 21.35 10.01
N GLY A 680 -2.59 21.59 8.70
CA GLY A 680 -3.85 21.53 7.95
C GLY A 680 -4.52 22.88 7.70
N ASN A 681 -5.50 22.90 6.79
CA ASN A 681 -6.28 24.10 6.46
C ASN A 681 -7.02 24.63 7.68
N TRP A 682 -7.79 23.79 8.39
CA TRP A 682 -8.05 24.03 9.80
C TRP A 682 -6.95 23.36 10.61
N LYS A 683 -6.32 24.12 11.51
CA LYS A 683 -5.19 23.62 12.29
C LYS A 683 -5.69 22.65 13.34
N ARG A 684 -5.32 21.37 13.23
CA ARG A 684 -5.64 20.33 14.21
C ARG A 684 -4.69 20.39 15.39
N PHE A 685 -5.22 20.39 16.61
CA PHE A 685 -4.47 20.25 17.85
C PHE A 685 -5.02 19.08 18.67
N ASP A 686 -4.11 18.25 19.15
CA ASP A 686 -4.39 17.16 20.08
C ASP A 686 -3.98 17.60 21.50
N TYR A 687 -4.89 17.48 22.45
CA TYR A 687 -4.70 17.75 23.87
C TYR A 687 -4.60 16.43 24.60
N SER A 688 -3.60 16.26 25.48
CA SER A 688 -3.40 15.03 26.25
C SER A 688 -3.11 15.30 27.72
N LEU A 689 -3.84 14.61 28.59
CA LEU A 689 -3.66 14.59 30.05
C LEU A 689 -3.49 13.14 30.50
N ARG A 690 -2.53 12.90 31.39
CA ARG A 690 -2.22 11.58 31.98
C ARG A 690 -1.90 11.72 33.46
N GLY A 691 -1.93 10.60 34.20
CA GLY A 691 -1.59 10.57 35.63
C GLY A 691 -2.60 11.29 36.52
N LEU A 692 -3.84 11.44 36.07
CA LEU A 692 -4.91 12.03 36.86
C LEU A 692 -5.37 11.05 37.95
N SER A 693 -5.86 11.56 39.08
CA SER A 693 -6.37 10.73 40.17
C SER A 693 -7.44 11.46 40.97
N GLY A 694 -8.47 10.76 41.43
CA GLY A 694 -9.50 11.33 42.30
C GLY A 694 -10.46 12.30 41.61
N LEU A 695 -10.58 12.21 40.29
CA LEU A 695 -11.48 13.02 39.47
C LEU A 695 -12.58 12.12 38.89
N ASN A 696 -13.83 12.61 38.87
CA ASN A 696 -14.96 11.91 38.27
C ASN A 696 -15.63 12.71 37.13
N HIS A 697 -15.22 13.95 36.94
CA HIS A 697 -15.79 14.86 35.94
C HIS A 697 -14.69 15.64 35.25
N ILE A 698 -14.81 15.77 33.93
CA ILE A 698 -13.95 16.61 33.10
C ILE A 698 -14.82 17.64 32.41
N GLN A 699 -14.47 18.92 32.56
CA GLN A 699 -15.11 20.03 31.89
C GLN A 699 -14.13 20.68 30.93
N VAL A 700 -14.58 20.93 29.71
CA VAL A 700 -13.86 21.72 28.73
C VAL A 700 -14.64 23.00 28.48
N SER A 701 -13.95 24.13 28.51
CA SER A 701 -14.57 25.45 28.41
C SER A 701 -13.79 26.39 27.48
N TRP A 702 -14.53 27.31 26.87
CA TRP A 702 -13.98 28.38 26.01
C TRP A 702 -13.57 29.62 26.80
N ASP A 703 -13.26 29.47 28.09
CA ASP A 703 -12.93 30.59 28.97
C ASP A 703 -11.65 31.33 28.54
N GLY A 704 -10.68 30.60 27.99
CA GLY A 704 -9.47 31.15 27.38
C GLY A 704 -9.75 31.81 26.03
N ALA A 705 -10.54 31.16 25.17
CA ALA A 705 -10.83 31.55 23.79
C ALA A 705 -12.10 32.44 23.65
N LYS A 706 -12.24 33.47 24.49
CA LYS A 706 -13.38 34.42 24.42
C LYS A 706 -13.34 35.21 23.11
N GLY A 707 -14.49 35.34 22.42
CA GLY A 707 -14.61 36.18 21.22
C GLY A 707 -15.34 35.50 20.06
N GLU A 708 -14.69 34.57 19.38
CA GLU A 708 -15.23 34.01 18.12
C GLU A 708 -16.06 32.74 18.39
N PRO A 709 -17.35 32.69 18.02
CA PRO A 709 -18.23 31.54 18.29
C PRO A 709 -17.75 30.24 17.62
N TRP A 710 -17.24 30.33 16.40
CA TRP A 710 -16.96 29.18 15.53
C TRP A 710 -15.54 28.60 15.66
N THR A 711 -14.67 29.17 16.52
CA THR A 711 -13.30 28.67 16.76
C THR A 711 -12.87 28.89 18.22
N PRO A 712 -12.17 27.93 18.86
CA PRO A 712 -11.92 26.56 18.40
C PRO A 712 -13.17 25.68 18.36
N GLN A 713 -13.18 24.66 17.51
CA GLN A 713 -14.18 23.58 17.50
C GLN A 713 -13.58 22.32 18.13
N ILE A 714 -14.35 21.53 18.89
CA ILE A 714 -13.88 20.27 19.48
C ILE A 714 -14.37 19.11 18.60
N GLY A 715 -13.43 18.35 18.03
CA GLY A 715 -13.71 17.23 17.12
C GLY A 715 -13.86 15.87 17.80
N GLY A 716 -13.49 15.75 19.08
CA GLY A 716 -13.71 14.53 19.86
C GLY A 716 -13.07 14.58 21.25
N ALA A 717 -13.54 13.72 22.13
CA ALA A 717 -13.04 13.54 23.49
C ALA A 717 -12.91 12.04 23.86
N THR A 718 -11.82 11.67 24.52
CA THR A 718 -11.63 10.33 25.10
C THR A 718 -11.20 10.46 26.54
N LEU A 719 -11.93 9.82 27.47
CA LEU A 719 -11.60 9.79 28.89
C LEU A 719 -11.15 8.37 29.27
N TYR A 720 -10.10 8.28 30.08
CA TYR A 720 -9.52 7.02 30.58
C TYR A 720 -9.84 6.84 32.06
N SER A 721 -9.99 5.59 32.53
CA SER A 721 -10.24 5.27 33.96
C SER A 721 -9.40 4.07 34.42
N SER A 722 -9.06 4.03 35.72
CA SER A 722 -8.44 2.86 36.37
C SER A 722 -9.43 1.75 36.72
N ALA A 723 -10.74 2.00 36.61
CA ALA A 723 -11.73 0.95 36.78
C ALA A 723 -11.59 -0.08 35.64
N GLU A 724 -10.99 -1.24 35.93
CA GLU A 724 -10.99 -2.41 35.04
C GLU A 724 -12.42 -2.91 34.83
N GLY A 725 -13.18 -2.23 33.98
CA GLY A 725 -14.41 -2.77 33.43
C GLY A 725 -14.05 -3.77 32.34
N ALA A 726 -14.49 -5.02 32.45
CA ALA A 726 -14.45 -5.98 31.36
C ALA A 726 -14.94 -5.30 30.05
N VAL A 727 -14.34 -5.65 28.91
CA VAL A 727 -14.88 -5.22 27.62
C VAL A 727 -16.33 -5.73 27.55
N ALA A 728 -17.30 -4.84 27.36
CA ALA A 728 -18.70 -5.19 27.13
C ALA A 728 -18.97 -5.17 25.63
N ALA A 729 -20.05 -5.82 25.17
CA ALA A 729 -20.46 -5.72 23.76
C ALA A 729 -20.73 -4.25 23.39
N PRO A 730 -20.56 -3.85 22.11
CA PRO A 730 -20.72 -2.45 21.71
C PRO A 730 -22.08 -1.86 22.10
N GLY A 731 -22.13 -0.56 22.34
CA GLY A 731 -23.37 0.15 22.66
C GLY A 731 -24.34 0.24 21.47
N SER A 732 -25.56 0.70 21.74
CA SER A 732 -26.58 0.95 20.70
C SER A 732 -26.18 2.08 19.76
N PHE A 733 -26.58 1.98 18.49
CA PHE A 733 -26.34 2.98 17.44
C PHE A 733 -27.40 2.84 16.34
N GLY A 734 -27.50 3.80 15.41
CA GLY A 734 -28.56 3.85 14.40
C GLY A 734 -28.10 4.11 12.97
N LEU A 735 -28.92 3.67 12.00
CA LEU A 735 -28.69 3.86 10.57
C LEU A 735 -29.14 5.27 10.13
N LEU A 736 -28.38 5.93 9.25
CA LEU A 736 -28.64 7.31 8.83
C LEU A 736 -29.04 7.43 7.36
N SER A 737 -28.15 7.04 6.43
CA SER A 737 -28.37 7.24 4.99
C SER A 737 -27.87 6.03 4.18
N PRO A 738 -28.53 5.62 3.08
CA PRO A 738 -29.87 6.05 2.68
C PRO A 738 -30.91 5.77 3.76
N ALA A 739 -31.85 6.69 3.94
CA ALA A 739 -32.95 6.51 4.89
C ALA A 739 -33.75 5.24 4.52
N ASP A 740 -34.37 4.58 5.51
CA ASP A 740 -35.18 3.39 5.23
C ASP A 740 -36.34 3.70 4.28
N GLY A 741 -36.45 2.91 3.22
CA GLY A 741 -37.41 3.11 2.13
C GLY A 741 -37.00 4.16 1.10
N ALA A 742 -35.77 4.68 1.13
CA ALA A 742 -35.30 5.66 0.14
C ALA A 742 -35.47 5.14 -1.29
N THR A 743 -36.00 5.98 -2.17
CA THR A 743 -36.14 5.68 -3.60
C THR A 743 -35.19 6.54 -4.42
N GLU A 744 -34.99 6.15 -5.68
CA GLU A 744 -34.19 6.92 -6.65
C GLU A 744 -32.72 7.11 -6.22
N VAL A 745 -32.16 6.08 -5.60
CA VAL A 745 -30.74 6.06 -5.24
C VAL A 745 -29.91 5.78 -6.50
N ASN A 746 -29.13 6.76 -6.94
CA ASN A 746 -28.24 6.67 -8.10
C ASN A 746 -26.85 6.14 -7.72
N GLY A 747 -26.20 5.45 -8.64
CA GLY A 747 -24.78 5.10 -8.55
C GLY A 747 -24.45 4.06 -7.48
N SER A 748 -23.27 4.23 -6.86
CA SER A 748 -22.77 3.44 -5.73
C SER A 748 -23.00 4.23 -4.43
N PRO A 749 -24.14 4.06 -3.75
CA PRO A 749 -24.48 4.92 -2.62
C PRO A 749 -23.55 4.69 -1.44
N ARG A 750 -23.26 5.78 -0.72
CA ARG A 750 -22.55 5.73 0.55
C ARG A 750 -23.54 5.50 1.70
N LEU A 751 -23.41 4.35 2.36
CA LEU A 751 -24.12 3.99 3.58
C LEU A 751 -23.50 4.72 4.77
N THR A 752 -24.30 5.23 5.71
CA THR A 752 -23.83 5.95 6.91
C THR A 752 -24.66 5.64 8.14
N TRP A 753 -24.05 5.65 9.33
CA TRP A 753 -24.67 5.35 10.62
C TRP A 753 -24.08 6.20 11.75
N THR A 754 -24.67 6.20 12.94
CA THR A 754 -24.09 6.84 14.14
C THR A 754 -23.02 5.95 14.77
N SER A 755 -22.09 6.52 15.53
CA SER A 755 -21.10 5.70 16.25
C SER A 755 -21.75 4.81 17.32
N ALA A 756 -21.19 3.63 17.54
CA ALA A 756 -21.51 2.69 18.61
C ALA A 756 -20.40 2.74 19.68
N PRO A 757 -20.72 3.04 20.95
CA PRO A 757 -19.77 2.99 22.04
C PRO A 757 -19.03 1.64 22.10
N ASP A 758 -17.74 1.66 22.41
CA ASP A 758 -16.87 0.48 22.50
C ASP A 758 -16.71 -0.37 21.22
N ALA A 759 -17.25 0.06 20.07
CA ALA A 759 -17.05 -0.64 18.81
C ALA A 759 -15.59 -0.56 18.36
N ALA A 760 -15.00 -1.72 18.05
CA ALA A 760 -13.70 -1.77 17.41
C ALA A 760 -13.82 -1.52 15.90
N TYR A 761 -14.86 -2.08 15.28
CA TYR A 761 -15.21 -1.90 13.87
C TYR A 761 -16.70 -2.22 13.61
N TYR A 762 -17.15 -1.99 12.38
CA TYR A 762 -18.49 -2.32 11.87
C TYR A 762 -18.40 -3.30 10.70
N ARG A 763 -19.38 -4.21 10.60
CA ARG A 763 -19.62 -5.06 9.43
C ARG A 763 -20.88 -4.58 8.74
N VAL A 764 -20.78 -4.32 7.44
CA VAL A 764 -21.89 -3.89 6.59
C VAL A 764 -22.28 -5.04 5.68
N VAL A 765 -23.57 -5.32 5.59
CA VAL A 765 -24.12 -6.32 4.67
C VAL A 765 -25.20 -5.67 3.83
N VAL A 766 -25.17 -5.88 2.52
CA VAL A 766 -26.18 -5.44 1.55
C VAL A 766 -26.72 -6.67 0.83
N ALA A 767 -28.04 -6.78 0.72
CA ALA A 767 -28.74 -7.91 0.11
C ALA A 767 -29.93 -7.46 -0.75
N THR A 768 -30.40 -8.31 -1.65
CA THR A 768 -31.63 -8.07 -2.44
C THR A 768 -32.91 -8.45 -1.70
N ASP A 769 -32.79 -9.04 -0.51
CA ASP A 769 -33.90 -9.50 0.32
C ASP A 769 -33.72 -9.09 1.79
N ALA A 770 -34.84 -8.82 2.47
CA ALA A 770 -34.84 -8.41 3.88
C ALA A 770 -34.33 -9.48 4.84
N SER A 771 -34.28 -10.75 4.43
CA SER A 771 -33.71 -11.85 5.22
C SER A 771 -32.19 -11.99 5.11
N PHE A 772 -31.53 -11.17 4.27
CA PHE A 772 -30.09 -11.23 4.02
C PHE A 772 -29.61 -12.62 3.57
N THR A 773 -30.44 -13.33 2.79
CA THR A 773 -30.09 -14.64 2.22
C THR A 773 -29.45 -14.52 0.84
N LYS A 774 -29.68 -13.41 0.14
CA LYS A 774 -29.13 -13.05 -1.17
C LYS A 774 -28.21 -11.84 -1.03
N VAL A 775 -27.11 -12.05 -0.32
CA VAL A 775 -26.06 -11.04 -0.09
C VAL A 775 -25.43 -10.65 -1.42
N VAL A 776 -25.40 -9.35 -1.67
CA VAL A 776 -24.76 -8.71 -2.82
C VAL A 776 -23.39 -8.20 -2.43
N GLU A 777 -23.27 -7.70 -1.20
CA GLU A 777 -22.03 -7.19 -0.64
C GLU A 777 -21.94 -7.45 0.85
N GLU A 778 -20.76 -7.84 1.31
CA GLU A 778 -20.42 -7.90 2.71
C GLU A 778 -19.04 -7.26 2.88
N SER A 779 -18.97 -6.22 3.70
CA SER A 779 -17.74 -5.46 3.88
C SER A 779 -16.72 -6.27 4.69
N ALA A 780 -15.44 -5.94 4.50
CA ALA A 780 -14.44 -6.16 5.53
C ALA A 780 -14.76 -5.32 6.79
N ALA A 781 -13.88 -5.37 7.80
CA ALA A 781 -14.04 -4.55 8.99
C ALA A 781 -13.93 -3.05 8.65
N VAL A 782 -14.98 -2.28 8.92
CA VAL A 782 -15.06 -0.83 8.69
C VAL A 782 -14.82 -0.11 10.00
N THR A 783 -13.78 0.74 10.10
CA THR A 783 -13.48 1.48 11.34
C THR A 783 -14.20 2.84 11.44
N GLY A 784 -14.69 3.37 10.32
CA GLY A 784 -15.49 4.59 10.25
C GLY A 784 -16.99 4.32 10.31
N THR A 785 -17.79 5.38 10.27
CA THR A 785 -19.27 5.35 10.31
C THR A 785 -19.92 5.52 8.94
N GLY A 786 -19.19 5.18 7.87
CA GLY A 786 -19.74 5.15 6.53
C GLY A 786 -18.99 4.20 5.59
N TYR A 787 -19.70 3.73 4.57
CA TYR A 787 -19.22 2.72 3.63
C TYR A 787 -19.82 2.94 2.24
N THR A 788 -18.98 3.08 1.22
CA THR A 788 -19.42 3.15 -0.18
C THR A 788 -19.51 1.74 -0.74
N ILE A 789 -20.69 1.37 -1.25
CA ILE A 789 -20.94 0.07 -1.87
C ILE A 789 -20.02 -0.10 -3.08
N SER A 790 -19.19 -1.13 -3.07
CA SER A 790 -18.27 -1.45 -4.15
C SER A 790 -18.93 -2.31 -5.24
N ALA A 791 -19.96 -3.08 -4.88
CA ALA A 791 -20.69 -3.92 -5.80
C ALA A 791 -21.53 -3.06 -6.77
N ARG A 792 -21.53 -3.45 -8.05
CA ARG A 792 -22.40 -2.83 -9.04
C ARG A 792 -23.85 -3.21 -8.76
N LEU A 793 -24.65 -2.26 -8.31
CA LEU A 793 -26.06 -2.47 -8.04
C LEU A 793 -26.87 -2.52 -9.34
N THR A 794 -27.85 -3.42 -9.39
CA THR A 794 -28.81 -3.50 -10.49
C THR A 794 -29.77 -2.31 -10.40
N PRO A 795 -29.95 -1.53 -11.48
CA PRO A 795 -30.91 -0.43 -11.52
C PRO A 795 -32.36 -0.87 -11.24
N GLY A 796 -33.19 0.02 -10.70
CA GLY A 796 -34.60 -0.22 -10.40
C GLY A 796 -34.90 -1.27 -9.32
N THR A 797 -33.87 -1.74 -8.60
CA THR A 797 -33.91 -2.88 -7.69
C THR A 797 -33.89 -2.41 -6.24
N THR A 798 -34.67 -3.07 -5.38
CA THR A 798 -34.66 -2.81 -3.93
C THR A 798 -33.55 -3.61 -3.25
N TYR A 799 -32.78 -2.92 -2.42
CA TYR A 799 -31.73 -3.48 -1.59
C TYR A 799 -32.05 -3.24 -0.11
N HIS A 800 -31.61 -4.17 0.73
CA HIS A 800 -31.66 -4.10 2.18
C HIS A 800 -30.23 -4.07 2.70
N TRP A 801 -29.96 -3.23 3.70
CA TRP A 801 -28.64 -3.12 4.30
C TRP A 801 -28.74 -3.09 5.82
N ARG A 802 -27.71 -3.63 6.47
CA ARG A 802 -27.57 -3.62 7.93
C ARG A 802 -26.13 -3.38 8.33
N VAL A 803 -25.96 -2.86 9.55
CA VAL A 803 -24.65 -2.61 10.14
C VAL A 803 -24.60 -3.30 11.51
N THR A 804 -23.49 -3.98 11.78
CA THR A 804 -23.20 -4.62 13.07
C THR A 804 -21.90 -4.07 13.63
N ALA A 805 -21.96 -3.41 14.79
CA ALA A 805 -20.80 -3.01 15.55
C ALA A 805 -20.19 -4.24 16.25
N VAL A 806 -18.87 -4.37 16.24
CA VAL A 806 -18.15 -5.53 16.79
C VAL A 806 -16.97 -5.09 17.65
N ASN A 807 -16.75 -5.77 18.76
CA ASN A 807 -15.52 -5.69 19.56
C ASN A 807 -15.14 -7.08 20.13
N GLY A 808 -14.10 -7.16 20.96
CA GLY A 808 -13.60 -8.41 21.51
C GLY A 808 -14.54 -9.09 22.52
N ALA A 809 -15.59 -8.41 22.97
CA ALA A 809 -16.58 -8.95 23.90
C ALA A 809 -17.90 -9.36 23.25
N GLY A 810 -18.22 -8.84 22.07
CA GLY A 810 -19.47 -9.17 21.39
C GLY A 810 -19.79 -8.26 20.21
N GLN A 811 -21.08 -8.27 19.85
CA GLN A 811 -21.58 -7.57 18.69
C GLN A 811 -22.93 -6.92 19.02
N THR A 812 -23.20 -5.77 18.41
CA THR A 812 -24.49 -5.08 18.49
C THR A 812 -24.95 -4.72 17.09
N VAL A 813 -26.20 -5.02 16.78
CA VAL A 813 -26.82 -4.64 15.50
C VAL A 813 -27.41 -3.24 15.65
N ALA A 814 -27.35 -2.45 14.58
CA ALA A 814 -27.94 -1.11 14.54
C ALA A 814 -29.44 -1.11 14.89
N THR A 815 -29.99 0.05 15.25
CA THR A 815 -31.43 0.29 15.40
C THR A 815 -31.86 1.41 14.44
N PRO A 816 -32.75 1.15 13.47
CA PRO A 816 -33.38 -0.14 13.16
C PRO A 816 -32.37 -1.20 12.71
N ALA A 817 -32.74 -2.49 12.84
CA ALA A 817 -31.85 -3.63 12.54
C ALA A 817 -31.42 -3.74 11.07
N SER A 818 -32.19 -3.11 10.18
CA SER A 818 -31.88 -2.94 8.77
C SER A 818 -32.63 -1.73 8.22
N ALA A 819 -32.14 -1.17 7.12
CA ALA A 819 -32.84 -0.21 6.30
C ALA A 819 -32.86 -0.70 4.84
N SER A 820 -33.74 -0.13 4.03
CA SER A 820 -33.91 -0.47 2.62
C SER A 820 -33.77 0.76 1.73
N PHE A 821 -33.34 0.56 0.49
CA PHE A 821 -33.39 1.58 -0.54
C PHE A 821 -33.63 0.96 -1.92
N ARG A 822 -34.16 1.73 -2.85
CA ARG A 822 -34.38 1.31 -4.23
C ARG A 822 -33.51 2.13 -5.18
N THR A 823 -32.71 1.45 -5.98
CA THR A 823 -31.91 2.10 -7.02
C THR A 823 -32.81 2.66 -8.11
N THR A 824 -32.39 3.77 -8.71
CA THR A 824 -33.11 4.38 -9.83
C THR A 824 -33.14 3.43 -11.02
N PRO A 825 -34.29 3.24 -11.71
CA PRO A 825 -34.34 2.52 -12.98
C PRO A 825 -33.50 3.21 -14.05
N LEU A 826 -32.99 2.43 -15.02
CA LEU A 826 -32.38 3.01 -16.20
C LEU A 826 -33.41 3.83 -17.00
N PRO A 827 -33.01 4.97 -17.59
CA PRO A 827 -33.89 5.77 -18.42
C PRO A 827 -34.34 4.99 -19.65
N THR A 828 -35.61 5.14 -20.02
CA THR A 828 -36.23 4.50 -21.19
C THR A 828 -36.50 5.49 -22.33
N GLN A 829 -36.30 6.79 -22.09
CA GLN A 829 -36.46 7.86 -23.07
C GLN A 829 -35.25 8.79 -23.05
N VAL A 830 -34.82 9.22 -24.24
CA VAL A 830 -33.77 10.23 -24.40
C VAL A 830 -34.23 11.57 -23.82
N GLN A 831 -33.33 12.28 -23.15
CA GLN A 831 -33.54 13.68 -22.80
C GLN A 831 -33.05 14.56 -23.94
N THR A 832 -33.93 15.44 -24.44
CA THR A 832 -33.53 16.51 -25.34
C THR A 832 -32.83 17.60 -24.55
N ILE A 833 -31.56 17.81 -24.88
CA ILE A 833 -30.76 18.92 -24.36
C ILE A 833 -31.18 20.19 -25.10
N ASP A 834 -31.21 20.11 -26.43
CA ASP A 834 -31.76 21.14 -27.31
C ASP A 834 -32.05 20.58 -28.71
N ASP A 835 -33.17 20.95 -29.29
CA ASP A 835 -33.57 20.66 -30.68
C ASP A 835 -33.59 21.93 -31.55
N PHE A 836 -33.25 23.09 -30.97
CA PHE A 836 -33.20 24.40 -31.61
C PHE A 836 -34.50 24.94 -32.22
N GLU A 837 -35.62 24.22 -32.12
CA GLU A 837 -36.89 24.62 -32.75
C GLU A 837 -37.55 25.83 -32.06
N GLY A 838 -37.35 25.91 -30.74
CA GLY A 838 -37.94 26.92 -29.87
C GLY A 838 -37.36 28.33 -30.01
N TYR A 839 -36.26 28.52 -30.74
CA TYR A 839 -35.64 29.84 -30.90
C TYR A 839 -36.40 30.68 -31.93
N ALA A 840 -36.81 31.88 -31.51
CA ALA A 840 -37.51 32.84 -32.37
C ALA A 840 -36.57 33.52 -33.37
N ASP A 841 -35.33 33.80 -32.95
CA ASP A 841 -34.31 34.47 -33.74
C ASP A 841 -32.89 34.13 -33.25
N ALA A 842 -31.88 34.67 -33.94
CA ALA A 842 -30.48 34.50 -33.60
C ALA A 842 -30.09 35.13 -32.25
N ALA A 843 -30.80 36.17 -31.80
CA ALA A 843 -30.51 36.82 -30.52
C ALA A 843 -30.93 35.93 -29.33
N ALA A 844 -32.08 35.27 -29.45
CA ALA A 844 -32.51 34.27 -28.47
C ALA A 844 -31.55 33.07 -28.40
N LEU A 845 -31.04 32.61 -29.56
CA LEU A 845 -30.03 31.55 -29.62
C LEU A 845 -28.71 31.99 -28.95
N ALA A 846 -28.20 33.18 -29.30
CA ALA A 846 -26.96 33.72 -28.72
C ALA A 846 -27.07 33.94 -27.19
N ALA A 847 -28.25 34.30 -26.70
CA ALA A 847 -28.50 34.43 -25.26
C ALA A 847 -28.49 33.08 -24.53
N ALA A 848 -28.95 32.00 -25.18
CA ALA A 848 -28.93 30.66 -24.61
C ALA A 848 -27.56 29.96 -24.73
N TYR A 849 -26.79 30.31 -25.75
CA TYR A 849 -25.43 29.83 -26.01
C TYR A 849 -24.44 31.00 -26.06
N PRO A 850 -24.21 31.69 -24.93
CA PRO A 850 -23.18 32.72 -24.88
C PRO A 850 -21.82 32.15 -25.29
N ARG A 851 -21.04 32.97 -25.99
CA ARG A 851 -19.64 32.67 -26.29
C ARG A 851 -18.83 32.51 -25.00
N ASN A 852 -17.84 31.63 -25.03
CA ASN A 852 -16.76 31.66 -24.06
C ASN A 852 -15.94 32.95 -24.26
N THR A 853 -15.78 33.76 -23.23
CA THR A 853 -15.11 35.07 -23.30
C THR A 853 -13.60 34.97 -23.47
N GLY A 854 -12.97 33.87 -23.03
CA GLY A 854 -11.55 33.60 -23.25
C GLY A 854 -11.24 33.12 -24.67
N GLY A 855 -12.26 32.59 -25.37
CA GLY A 855 -12.15 32.15 -26.75
C GLY A 855 -12.38 33.27 -27.78
N GLY A 856 -12.21 32.88 -29.03
CA GLY A 856 -12.40 33.70 -30.21
C GLY A 856 -13.85 34.15 -30.39
N THR A 857 -14.11 34.97 -31.41
CA THR A 857 -15.48 35.45 -31.63
C THR A 857 -16.36 34.32 -32.13
N VAL A 858 -17.63 34.33 -31.69
CA VAL A 858 -18.66 33.43 -32.19
C VAL A 858 -19.91 34.24 -32.48
N GLN A 859 -20.44 34.11 -33.69
CA GLN A 859 -21.71 34.67 -34.11
C GLN A 859 -22.71 33.55 -34.36
N ALA A 860 -23.80 33.54 -33.59
CA ALA A 860 -24.87 32.56 -33.72
C ALA A 860 -25.90 33.00 -34.77
N SER A 861 -26.41 32.05 -35.55
CA SER A 861 -27.51 32.19 -36.50
C SER A 861 -28.39 30.94 -36.48
N LEU A 862 -29.63 31.05 -36.96
CA LEU A 862 -30.51 29.91 -37.19
C LEU A 862 -30.49 29.56 -38.68
N THR A 863 -30.36 28.28 -38.98
CA THR A 863 -30.40 27.70 -40.32
C THR A 863 -31.35 26.50 -40.37
N SER A 864 -31.47 25.83 -41.52
CA SER A 864 -32.25 24.59 -41.65
C SER A 864 -31.33 23.38 -41.81
N ASN A 865 -31.61 22.30 -41.09
CA ASN A 865 -31.02 21.00 -41.37
C ASN A 865 -31.74 20.37 -42.58
N PRO A 866 -31.10 20.25 -43.75
CA PRO A 866 -31.75 19.77 -44.97
C PRO A 866 -32.10 18.28 -44.91
N THR A 867 -31.52 17.53 -43.96
CA THR A 867 -31.74 16.09 -43.80
C THR A 867 -33.07 15.80 -43.10
N THR A 868 -33.45 16.64 -42.14
CA THR A 868 -34.61 16.49 -41.26
C THR A 868 -35.70 17.52 -41.52
N GLY A 869 -35.35 18.68 -42.10
CA GLY A 869 -36.23 19.83 -42.28
C GLY A 869 -36.40 20.69 -41.02
N SER A 870 -35.68 20.38 -39.94
CA SER A 870 -35.66 21.12 -38.66
C SER A 870 -34.85 22.41 -38.74
N LYS A 871 -35.05 23.31 -37.78
CA LYS A 871 -34.12 24.40 -37.50
C LYS A 871 -32.85 23.83 -36.87
N ALA A 872 -31.71 24.38 -37.23
CA ALA A 872 -30.43 24.10 -36.62
C ALA A 872 -29.73 25.40 -36.20
N ALA A 873 -28.83 25.29 -35.23
CA ALA A 873 -27.98 26.40 -34.83
C ALA A 873 -26.68 26.40 -35.64
N GLU A 874 -26.33 27.53 -36.24
CA GLU A 874 -25.04 27.74 -36.89
C GLU A 874 -24.22 28.74 -36.09
N PHE A 875 -22.97 28.37 -35.80
CA PHE A 875 -22.02 29.18 -35.06
C PHE A 875 -20.82 29.48 -35.95
N ALA A 876 -20.77 30.71 -36.48
CA ALA A 876 -19.60 31.20 -37.20
C ALA A 876 -18.54 31.64 -36.19
N TYR A 877 -17.34 31.06 -36.28
CA TYR A 877 -16.27 31.26 -35.31
C TYR A 877 -15.00 31.84 -35.95
N ASP A 878 -14.22 32.55 -35.14
CA ASP A 878 -12.90 33.08 -35.49
C ASP A 878 -11.86 32.68 -34.43
N LEU A 879 -10.93 31.81 -34.80
CA LEU A 879 -9.87 31.27 -33.94
C LEU A 879 -8.56 32.07 -34.03
N THR A 880 -8.48 33.08 -34.89
CA THR A 880 -7.21 33.73 -35.32
C THR A 880 -6.47 34.46 -34.19
N GLY A 881 -7.11 34.67 -33.03
CA GLY A 881 -6.47 35.17 -31.81
C GLY A 881 -6.11 34.04 -30.82
N PRO A 882 -7.05 33.63 -29.96
CA PRO A 882 -6.78 32.72 -28.84
C PRO A 882 -6.60 31.24 -29.21
N GLY A 883 -6.68 30.86 -30.50
CA GLY A 883 -6.50 29.48 -30.94
C GLY A 883 -7.68 28.54 -30.63
N TYR A 884 -8.74 29.06 -30.02
CA TYR A 884 -9.99 28.34 -29.79
C TYR A 884 -11.20 29.28 -29.75
N ALA A 885 -12.40 28.75 -29.98
CA ALA A 885 -13.67 29.43 -29.78
C ALA A 885 -14.72 28.42 -29.29
N GLY A 886 -15.71 28.87 -28.52
CA GLY A 886 -16.73 27.96 -28.03
C GLY A 886 -17.97 28.64 -27.50
N ILE A 887 -19.00 27.83 -27.32
CA ILE A 887 -20.34 28.22 -26.89
C ILE A 887 -20.76 27.38 -25.70
N ILE A 888 -21.39 28.02 -24.72
CA ILE A 888 -21.72 27.38 -23.45
C ILE A 888 -23.22 27.50 -23.19
N ARG A 889 -23.89 26.36 -23.00
CA ARG A 889 -25.26 26.27 -22.46
C ARG A 889 -25.17 26.03 -20.97
N THR A 890 -25.69 26.95 -20.17
CA THR A 890 -25.91 26.74 -18.74
C THR A 890 -27.37 26.38 -18.50
N PHE A 891 -27.63 25.29 -17.77
CA PHE A 891 -28.97 24.91 -17.41
C PHE A 891 -29.43 25.72 -16.19
N ALA A 892 -30.70 26.15 -16.21
CA ALA A 892 -31.29 26.88 -15.08
C ALA A 892 -31.30 26.01 -13.79
N GLU A 893 -31.53 24.71 -13.95
CA GLU A 893 -31.40 23.69 -12.92
C GLU A 893 -30.51 22.56 -13.45
N PRO A 894 -29.64 21.96 -12.62
CA PRO A 894 -28.83 20.82 -13.05
C PRO A 894 -29.69 19.65 -13.54
N ARG A 895 -29.24 18.98 -14.60
CA ARG A 895 -29.91 17.83 -15.20
C ARG A 895 -29.30 16.53 -14.70
N ASN A 896 -30.14 15.52 -14.51
CA ASN A 896 -29.72 14.16 -14.18
C ASN A 896 -29.54 13.35 -15.46
N TRP A 897 -28.27 13.05 -15.81
CA TRP A 897 -27.88 12.19 -16.91
C TRP A 897 -27.40 10.81 -16.45
N TRP A 898 -27.57 10.48 -15.16
CA TRP A 898 -27.23 9.16 -14.64
C TRP A 898 -28.05 8.07 -15.34
N GLY A 899 -27.37 6.98 -15.71
CA GLY A 899 -27.97 5.84 -16.39
C GLY A 899 -28.10 5.97 -17.91
N TYR A 900 -27.84 7.15 -18.50
CA TYR A 900 -27.66 7.27 -19.95
C TYR A 900 -26.27 6.77 -20.35
N ARG A 901 -26.12 6.35 -21.61
CA ARG A 901 -24.84 5.84 -22.14
C ARG A 901 -23.89 6.98 -22.50
N GLY A 902 -24.43 8.10 -22.98
CA GLY A 902 -23.66 9.19 -23.55
C GLY A 902 -24.53 10.35 -24.06
N ILE A 903 -23.94 11.17 -24.93
CA ILE A 903 -24.59 12.29 -25.63
C ILE A 903 -24.56 12.00 -27.13
N GLN A 904 -25.63 12.39 -27.84
CA GLN A 904 -25.72 12.37 -29.29
C GLN A 904 -26.12 13.76 -29.82
N PHE A 905 -25.69 14.06 -31.03
CA PHE A 905 -26.04 15.28 -31.75
C PHE A 905 -25.76 15.11 -33.24
N ASP A 906 -26.48 15.86 -34.07
CA ASP A 906 -26.15 16.02 -35.47
C ASP A 906 -25.30 17.28 -35.65
N ALA A 907 -24.22 17.18 -36.41
CA ALA A 907 -23.39 18.35 -36.69
C ALA A 907 -22.83 18.34 -38.11
N LYS A 908 -22.51 19.55 -38.58
CA LYS A 908 -21.78 19.81 -39.82
C LYS A 908 -20.65 20.79 -39.55
N ALA A 909 -19.43 20.39 -39.90
CA ALA A 909 -18.20 21.18 -39.88
C ALA A 909 -17.31 20.74 -41.06
N ALA A 910 -16.17 21.41 -41.30
CA ALA A 910 -15.27 20.98 -42.36
C ALA A 910 -14.48 19.72 -41.94
N SER A 911 -14.24 18.80 -42.87
CA SER A 911 -13.49 17.58 -42.56
C SER A 911 -12.06 17.86 -42.09
N GLY A 912 -11.57 17.02 -41.19
CA GLY A 912 -10.23 17.15 -40.60
C GLY A 912 -10.16 18.11 -39.40
N GLU A 913 -11.27 18.75 -39.05
CA GLU A 913 -11.37 19.57 -37.84
C GLU A 913 -11.91 18.76 -36.64
N LYS A 914 -11.59 19.15 -35.41
CA LYS A 914 -12.14 18.51 -34.19
C LYS A 914 -13.32 19.27 -33.61
N ILE A 915 -14.36 18.56 -33.18
CA ILE A 915 -15.44 19.10 -32.36
C ILE A 915 -15.22 18.62 -30.93
N ALA A 916 -14.86 19.54 -30.03
CA ALA A 916 -14.73 19.25 -28.61
C ALA A 916 -16.10 19.44 -27.95
N VAL A 917 -16.62 18.38 -27.33
CA VAL A 917 -17.86 18.41 -26.55
C VAL A 917 -17.48 18.42 -25.08
N GLN A 918 -18.01 19.38 -24.34
CA GLN A 918 -17.70 19.54 -22.92
C GLN A 918 -18.99 19.62 -22.10
N PHE A 919 -18.97 19.11 -20.87
CA PHE A 919 -20.02 19.36 -19.89
C PHE A 919 -19.44 19.55 -18.48
N VAL A 920 -20.25 20.15 -17.59
CA VAL A 920 -19.91 20.29 -16.18
C VAL A 920 -20.80 19.38 -15.36
N ALA A 921 -20.21 18.37 -14.73
CA ALA A 921 -20.87 17.38 -13.88
C ALA A 921 -20.38 17.53 -12.44
N ALA A 922 -21.32 17.76 -11.52
CA ALA A 922 -21.05 18.06 -10.12
C ALA A 922 -20.01 19.17 -9.85
N GLY A 923 -19.84 20.11 -10.79
CA GLY A 923 -18.86 21.21 -10.69
C GLY A 923 -17.51 20.93 -11.33
N SER A 924 -17.29 19.72 -11.87
CA SER A 924 -16.06 19.34 -12.59
C SER A 924 -16.30 19.29 -14.09
N TYR A 925 -15.26 19.63 -14.86
CA TYR A 925 -15.31 19.68 -16.32
C TYR A 925 -14.96 18.32 -16.94
N TRP A 926 -15.65 17.95 -18.01
CA TRP A 926 -15.49 16.71 -18.73
C TRP A 926 -15.53 16.99 -20.22
N GLU A 927 -14.55 16.49 -20.97
CA GLU A 927 -14.38 16.78 -22.39
C GLU A 927 -14.09 15.51 -23.20
N ALA A 928 -14.63 15.47 -24.42
CA ALA A 928 -14.31 14.46 -25.43
C ALA A 928 -14.28 15.09 -26.82
N ASP A 929 -13.33 14.65 -27.65
CA ASP A 929 -13.20 15.05 -29.04
C ASP A 929 -13.88 14.05 -29.98
N VAL A 930 -14.49 14.58 -31.04
CA VAL A 930 -14.85 13.83 -32.25
C VAL A 930 -14.28 14.51 -33.49
N ASP A 931 -13.84 13.71 -34.45
CA ASP A 931 -13.35 14.20 -35.74
C ASP A 931 -14.54 14.55 -36.64
N ALA A 932 -14.55 15.78 -37.16
CA ALA A 932 -15.57 16.23 -38.07
C ALA A 932 -15.47 15.49 -39.41
N VAL A 933 -16.63 15.03 -39.88
CA VAL A 933 -16.79 14.38 -41.18
C VAL A 933 -17.44 15.38 -42.16
N ASP A 934 -17.10 15.29 -43.45
CA ASP A 934 -17.69 16.16 -44.46
C ASP A 934 -19.23 16.02 -44.51
N GLY A 935 -19.92 17.15 -44.38
CA GLY A 935 -21.38 17.21 -44.43
C GLY A 935 -22.05 17.02 -43.06
N TRP A 936 -23.36 16.74 -43.07
CA TRP A 936 -24.09 16.43 -41.86
C TRP A 936 -23.77 15.02 -41.39
N HIS A 937 -23.44 14.88 -40.12
CA HIS A 937 -23.13 13.59 -39.51
C HIS A 937 -23.75 13.48 -38.12
N HIS A 938 -24.17 12.27 -37.78
CA HIS A 938 -24.70 11.93 -36.46
C HIS A 938 -23.58 11.42 -35.56
N TYR A 939 -23.35 12.08 -34.44
CA TYR A 939 -22.32 11.70 -33.48
C TYR A 939 -22.96 11.11 -32.24
N GLU A 940 -22.43 9.99 -31.75
CA GLU A 940 -22.70 9.46 -30.41
C GLU A 940 -21.38 9.37 -29.64
N ILE A 941 -21.33 9.94 -28.44
CA ILE A 941 -20.16 9.92 -27.56
C ILE A 941 -20.58 9.31 -26.22
N ASP A 942 -20.04 8.13 -25.93
CA ASP A 942 -20.25 7.47 -24.64
C ASP A 942 -19.55 8.22 -23.51
N PHE A 943 -20.18 8.26 -22.32
CA PHE A 943 -19.66 9.03 -21.18
C PHE A 943 -18.30 8.55 -20.68
N ASP A 944 -17.91 7.30 -20.95
CA ASP A 944 -16.61 6.73 -20.60
C ASP A 944 -15.45 7.27 -21.46
N ARG A 945 -15.75 7.92 -22.59
CA ARG A 945 -14.78 8.61 -23.43
C ARG A 945 -14.45 10.01 -22.94
N PHE A 946 -15.27 10.57 -22.04
CA PHE A 946 -15.02 11.88 -21.48
C PHE A 946 -13.99 11.79 -20.36
N ALA A 947 -13.03 12.71 -20.37
CA ALA A 947 -12.03 12.86 -19.33
C ALA A 947 -11.99 14.33 -18.87
N PRO A 948 -11.51 14.62 -17.65
CA PRO A 948 -11.20 15.99 -17.28
C PRO A 948 -10.21 16.57 -18.29
N PRO A 949 -10.49 17.76 -18.87
CA PRO A 949 -9.51 18.43 -19.72
C PRO A 949 -8.25 18.73 -18.90
N SER A 950 -7.09 18.88 -19.55
CA SER A 950 -5.78 18.95 -18.88
C SER A 950 -5.63 20.10 -17.87
N TRP A 951 -6.47 21.12 -17.95
CA TRP A 951 -6.51 22.26 -17.02
C TRP A 951 -7.50 22.09 -15.86
N ALA A 952 -8.34 21.05 -15.88
CA ALA A 952 -9.29 20.75 -14.82
C ALA A 952 -8.70 19.72 -13.84
N GLY A 953 -9.03 19.85 -12.55
CA GLY A 953 -8.64 18.87 -11.54
C GLY A 953 -9.29 17.50 -11.76
N SER A 954 -8.67 16.44 -11.24
CA SER A 954 -9.24 15.09 -11.27
C SER A 954 -10.49 15.01 -10.38
N ALA A 955 -11.56 14.42 -10.91
CA ALA A 955 -12.80 14.19 -10.19
C ALA A 955 -13.45 12.87 -10.62
N GLU A 956 -14.34 12.33 -9.79
CA GLU A 956 -15.22 11.23 -10.18
C GLU A 956 -16.39 11.78 -11.01
N LEU A 957 -16.75 11.09 -12.10
CA LEU A 957 -17.82 11.51 -12.99
C LEU A 957 -19.19 11.31 -12.33
N ASP A 958 -19.77 12.40 -11.82
CA ASP A 958 -21.13 12.41 -11.26
C ASP A 958 -22.17 13.00 -12.23
N LEU A 959 -22.75 12.12 -13.04
CA LEU A 959 -23.80 12.47 -14.01
C LEU A 959 -25.16 12.82 -13.37
N THR A 960 -25.31 12.75 -12.05
CA THR A 960 -26.60 13.09 -11.40
C THR A 960 -26.89 14.58 -11.41
N ARG A 961 -25.86 15.42 -11.61
CA ARG A 961 -25.96 16.89 -11.51
C ARG A 961 -25.14 17.59 -12.59
N VAL A 962 -25.61 17.54 -13.83
CA VAL A 962 -24.98 18.23 -14.97
C VAL A 962 -25.51 19.64 -15.10
N SER A 963 -24.65 20.65 -14.94
CA SER A 963 -25.06 22.07 -14.92
C SER A 963 -24.78 22.81 -16.23
N GLN A 964 -23.83 22.33 -17.03
CA GLN A 964 -23.45 22.97 -18.29
C GLN A 964 -23.16 21.94 -19.37
N HIS A 965 -23.33 22.38 -20.62
CA HIS A 965 -22.91 21.68 -21.82
C HIS A 965 -22.34 22.70 -22.81
N ALA A 966 -21.28 22.37 -23.53
CA ALA A 966 -20.58 23.28 -24.42
C ALA A 966 -20.00 22.57 -25.63
N PHE A 967 -19.82 23.34 -26.70
CA PHE A 967 -19.05 22.94 -27.87
C PHE A 967 -17.89 23.90 -28.08
N TYR A 968 -16.71 23.34 -28.36
CA TYR A 968 -15.49 24.08 -28.61
C TYR A 968 -14.86 23.68 -29.93
N ARG A 969 -14.12 24.64 -30.49
CA ARG A 969 -13.36 24.56 -31.73
C ARG A 969 -11.96 25.03 -31.43
N ASN A 970 -10.96 24.20 -31.70
CA ASN A 970 -9.54 24.48 -31.50
C ASN A 970 -8.84 24.53 -32.85
N GLY A 971 -7.85 25.41 -33.02
CA GLY A 971 -7.10 25.56 -34.26
C GLY A 971 -6.89 27.02 -34.68
N THR A 972 -6.78 27.25 -35.98
CA THR A 972 -6.50 28.58 -36.56
C THR A 972 -7.50 28.94 -37.65
N GLY A 973 -7.77 30.23 -37.83
CA GLY A 973 -8.63 30.73 -38.91
C GLY A 973 -10.11 30.78 -38.53
N THR A 974 -10.97 30.88 -39.54
CA THR A 974 -12.42 31.08 -39.37
C THR A 974 -13.20 29.91 -39.97
N GLY A 975 -14.35 29.56 -39.39
CA GLY A 975 -15.21 28.50 -39.91
C GLY A 975 -16.62 28.55 -39.35
N THR A 976 -17.43 27.54 -39.67
CA THR A 976 -18.78 27.36 -39.14
C THR A 976 -18.95 25.99 -38.51
N LEU A 977 -19.63 25.95 -37.36
CA LEU A 977 -20.12 24.72 -36.75
C LEU A 977 -21.65 24.79 -36.73
N THR A 978 -22.30 23.91 -37.48
CA THR A 978 -23.77 23.77 -37.42
C THR A 978 -24.11 22.57 -36.56
N ILE A 979 -25.07 22.71 -35.65
CA ILE A 979 -25.47 21.69 -34.67
C ILE A 979 -26.99 21.59 -34.64
N ASP A 980 -27.48 20.36 -34.53
CA ASP A 980 -28.89 20.04 -34.36
C ASP A 980 -29.07 18.85 -33.40
N ASP A 981 -30.28 18.72 -32.84
CA ASP A 981 -30.75 17.54 -32.11
C ASP A 981 -29.80 17.00 -31.01
N ILE A 982 -29.38 17.86 -30.08
CA ILE A 982 -28.55 17.47 -28.94
C ILE A 982 -29.41 16.70 -27.93
N ARG A 983 -29.09 15.42 -27.71
CA ARG A 983 -29.84 14.51 -26.84
C ARG A 983 -28.92 13.59 -26.06
N THR A 984 -29.38 13.00 -24.99
CA THR A 984 -28.69 11.85 -24.36
C THR A 984 -28.90 10.58 -25.18
N THR A 985 -28.03 9.57 -25.05
CA THR A 985 -28.22 8.23 -25.63
C THR A 985 -28.72 7.23 -24.58
N LEU A 986 -29.68 6.38 -24.95
CA LEU A 986 -30.22 5.37 -24.05
C LEU A 986 -29.17 4.33 -23.66
N PRO A 987 -29.26 3.76 -22.45
CA PRO A 987 -28.40 2.66 -22.04
C PRO A 987 -28.62 1.45 -22.95
N VAL A 988 -27.53 0.74 -23.27
CA VAL A 988 -27.64 -0.55 -23.95
C VAL A 988 -28.28 -1.54 -22.97
N THR A 989 -29.47 -2.05 -23.30
CA THR A 989 -30.25 -2.96 -22.43
C THR A 989 -29.73 -4.40 -22.44
N THR A 990 -28.62 -4.71 -23.11
CA THR A 990 -27.90 -5.95 -22.85
C THR A 990 -27.36 -5.90 -21.44
N PRO A 991 -27.75 -6.83 -20.55
CA PRO A 991 -27.11 -6.97 -19.25
C PRO A 991 -25.59 -7.00 -19.46
N PRO A 992 -24.79 -6.37 -18.58
CA PRO A 992 -23.36 -6.61 -18.61
C PRO A 992 -23.14 -8.12 -18.59
N ALA A 993 -22.18 -8.59 -19.38
CA ALA A 993 -21.81 -10.00 -19.34
C ALA A 993 -21.60 -10.37 -17.87
N PRO A 994 -22.26 -11.43 -17.36
CA PRO A 994 -22.06 -11.85 -15.99
C PRO A 994 -20.56 -12.01 -15.73
N THR A 995 -20.10 -11.78 -14.51
CA THR A 995 -18.70 -12.05 -14.15
C THR A 995 -18.55 -13.51 -13.77
N ALA A 996 -17.36 -14.07 -13.98
CA ALA A 996 -17.08 -15.45 -13.59
C ALA A 996 -17.29 -15.64 -12.07
N PRO A 997 -17.71 -16.83 -11.60
CA PRO A 997 -17.98 -17.07 -10.18
C PRO A 997 -16.73 -16.89 -9.31
N VAL A 998 -16.88 -16.37 -8.09
CA VAL A 998 -15.77 -16.18 -7.14
C VAL A 998 -15.94 -17.12 -5.95
N ASN A 999 -14.89 -17.85 -5.59
CA ASN A 999 -14.87 -18.67 -4.38
C ASN A 999 -14.53 -17.80 -3.17
N VAL A 1000 -15.42 -17.74 -2.18
CA VAL A 1000 -15.25 -16.92 -0.97
C VAL A 1000 -15.02 -17.76 0.29
N ALA A 1001 -15.16 -19.08 0.19
CA ALA A 1001 -14.67 -20.02 1.19
C ALA A 1001 -14.19 -21.29 0.49
N ALA A 1002 -12.98 -21.75 0.83
CA ALA A 1002 -12.33 -22.88 0.16
C ALA A 1002 -13.09 -24.21 0.35
N PRO A 1003 -13.05 -25.12 -0.65
CA PRO A 1003 -13.63 -26.45 -0.53
C PRO A 1003 -12.82 -27.37 0.39
N SER A 1004 -13.47 -28.40 0.94
CA SER A 1004 -12.82 -29.40 1.82
C SER A 1004 -13.30 -30.83 1.55
N VAL A 1005 -12.52 -31.82 2.00
CA VAL A 1005 -12.85 -33.26 1.87
C VAL A 1005 -13.05 -33.87 3.26
N THR A 1006 -14.16 -34.58 3.44
CA THR A 1006 -14.51 -35.31 4.68
C THR A 1006 -14.86 -36.76 4.36
N GLY A 1007 -14.95 -37.64 5.37
CA GLY A 1007 -15.38 -39.04 5.21
C GLY A 1007 -14.33 -40.08 5.58
N ASP A 1008 -14.60 -41.35 5.25
CA ASP A 1008 -13.67 -42.45 5.53
C ASP A 1008 -12.67 -42.62 4.38
N ILE A 1009 -11.42 -42.23 4.66
CA ILE A 1009 -10.31 -42.19 3.69
C ILE A 1009 -9.73 -43.57 3.38
N ARG A 1010 -10.17 -44.63 4.06
CA ARG A 1010 -9.74 -45.99 3.77
C ARG A 1010 -10.43 -46.48 2.50
N VAL A 1011 -9.72 -47.17 1.62
CA VAL A 1011 -10.04 -48.59 1.39
C VAL A 1011 -11.50 -49.05 1.28
N GLY A 1012 -12.37 -48.44 0.45
CA GLY A 1012 -13.78 -48.82 0.31
C GLY A 1012 -14.75 -47.95 1.12
N GLY A 1013 -14.23 -47.01 1.89
CA GLY A 1013 -14.92 -45.89 2.50
C GLY A 1013 -15.29 -44.81 1.48
N THR A 1014 -16.18 -43.92 1.91
CA THR A 1014 -16.74 -42.85 1.07
C THR A 1014 -16.25 -41.49 1.56
N LEU A 1015 -15.66 -40.72 0.64
CA LEU A 1015 -15.31 -39.32 0.79
C LEU A 1015 -16.43 -38.41 0.29
N ARG A 1016 -16.57 -37.23 0.89
CA ARG A 1016 -17.55 -36.20 0.58
C ARG A 1016 -16.83 -34.85 0.41
N ALA A 1017 -17.02 -34.22 -0.74
CA ALA A 1017 -16.57 -32.88 -1.04
C ALA A 1017 -17.57 -31.86 -0.49
N ASN A 1018 -17.11 -30.94 0.36
CA ASN A 1018 -17.80 -29.69 0.62
C ASN A 1018 -17.31 -28.66 -0.41
N PRO A 1019 -18.19 -28.10 -1.26
CA PRO A 1019 -17.80 -27.21 -2.34
C PRO A 1019 -17.27 -25.85 -1.89
N GLY A 1020 -17.40 -25.49 -0.61
CA GLY A 1020 -17.14 -24.13 -0.16
C GLY A 1020 -18.27 -23.16 -0.52
N THR A 1021 -18.03 -21.87 -0.33
CA THR A 1021 -19.02 -20.81 -0.59
C THR A 1021 -18.64 -20.04 -1.85
N TRP A 1022 -19.63 -19.72 -2.69
CA TRP A 1022 -19.42 -19.10 -3.99
C TRP A 1022 -20.37 -17.92 -4.21
N GLN A 1023 -19.86 -16.86 -4.84
CA GLN A 1023 -20.65 -15.75 -5.36
C GLN A 1023 -20.93 -15.93 -6.87
N GLY A 1024 -21.96 -15.26 -7.40
CA GLY A 1024 -22.31 -15.29 -8.82
C GLY A 1024 -23.26 -16.44 -9.24
N GLU A 1025 -24.02 -16.99 -8.29
CA GLU A 1025 -25.01 -18.08 -8.47
C GLU A 1025 -24.57 -19.22 -9.41
N PRO A 1026 -23.39 -19.83 -9.21
CA PRO A 1026 -22.86 -20.80 -10.15
C PRO A 1026 -23.52 -22.18 -10.05
N LYS A 1027 -23.53 -22.89 -11.18
CA LYS A 1027 -23.65 -24.34 -11.19
C LYS A 1027 -22.31 -24.97 -10.86
N LEU A 1028 -22.28 -25.85 -9.87
CA LEU A 1028 -21.06 -26.52 -9.43
C LEU A 1028 -20.91 -27.91 -10.07
N THR A 1029 -19.67 -28.24 -10.41
CA THR A 1029 -19.24 -29.57 -10.87
C THR A 1029 -18.00 -30.00 -10.11
N PHE A 1030 -17.76 -31.32 -10.04
CA PHE A 1030 -16.66 -31.90 -9.29
C PHE A 1030 -15.82 -32.78 -10.20
N GLN A 1031 -14.52 -32.86 -9.92
CA GLN A 1031 -13.63 -33.85 -10.53
C GLN A 1031 -12.62 -34.32 -9.50
N TRP A 1032 -12.72 -35.59 -9.10
CA TRP A 1032 -11.73 -36.20 -8.21
C TRP A 1032 -10.46 -36.56 -8.97
N LYS A 1033 -9.32 -36.35 -8.31
CA LYS A 1033 -7.99 -36.59 -8.84
C LYS A 1033 -7.19 -37.51 -7.93
N ARG A 1034 -6.32 -38.32 -8.52
CA ARG A 1034 -5.33 -39.18 -7.86
C ARG A 1034 -3.95 -38.76 -8.29
N GLY A 1035 -3.13 -38.29 -7.35
CA GLY A 1035 -1.77 -37.83 -7.66
C GLY A 1035 -1.73 -36.71 -8.71
N GLY A 1036 -2.77 -35.86 -8.73
CA GLY A 1036 -2.93 -34.76 -9.70
C GLY A 1036 -3.62 -35.12 -11.02
N ALA A 1037 -3.82 -36.41 -11.32
CA ALA A 1037 -4.50 -36.87 -12.55
C ALA A 1037 -5.99 -37.17 -12.31
N ASP A 1038 -6.84 -36.88 -13.30
CA ASP A 1038 -8.28 -37.14 -13.21
C ASP A 1038 -8.60 -38.62 -13.06
N ILE A 1039 -9.45 -38.94 -12.08
CA ILE A 1039 -10.03 -40.27 -11.95
C ILE A 1039 -11.24 -40.33 -12.88
N ALA A 1040 -11.14 -41.11 -13.95
CA ALA A 1040 -12.19 -41.23 -14.95
C ALA A 1040 -13.57 -41.53 -14.32
N GLY A 1041 -14.56 -40.69 -14.65
CA GLY A 1041 -15.95 -40.81 -14.19
C GLY A 1041 -16.22 -40.37 -12.74
N ALA A 1042 -15.22 -39.90 -12.01
CA ALA A 1042 -15.36 -39.46 -10.62
C ALA A 1042 -15.78 -37.98 -10.55
N THR A 1043 -16.99 -37.68 -11.00
CA THR A 1043 -17.50 -36.29 -11.14
C THR A 1043 -18.57 -35.90 -10.13
N LYS A 1044 -18.84 -36.75 -9.14
CA LYS A 1044 -19.82 -36.51 -8.07
C LYS A 1044 -19.14 -35.86 -6.87
N ALA A 1045 -19.94 -35.19 -6.03
CA ALA A 1045 -19.47 -34.68 -4.74
C ALA A 1045 -19.01 -35.80 -3.79
N GLU A 1046 -19.42 -37.05 -4.03
CA GLU A 1046 -18.98 -38.23 -3.28
C GLU A 1046 -18.01 -39.09 -4.09
N TYR A 1047 -17.02 -39.67 -3.43
CA TYR A 1047 -16.08 -40.62 -4.02
C TYR A 1047 -15.85 -41.83 -3.12
N VAL A 1048 -16.02 -43.03 -3.66
CA VAL A 1048 -15.67 -44.28 -2.95
C VAL A 1048 -14.20 -44.59 -3.23
N VAL A 1049 -13.40 -44.69 -2.17
CA VAL A 1049 -11.96 -44.97 -2.25
C VAL A 1049 -11.75 -46.38 -2.79
N LYS A 1050 -11.00 -46.50 -3.89
CA LYS A 1050 -10.67 -47.75 -4.58
C LYS A 1050 -9.28 -48.24 -4.18
N ALA A 1051 -9.02 -49.52 -4.44
CA ALA A 1051 -7.71 -50.13 -4.17
C ALA A 1051 -6.57 -49.42 -4.91
N ALA A 1052 -6.84 -48.86 -6.09
CA ALA A 1052 -5.85 -48.12 -6.86
C ALA A 1052 -5.51 -46.72 -6.29
N ASP A 1053 -6.25 -46.22 -5.30
CA ASP A 1053 -5.95 -44.95 -4.62
C ASP A 1053 -4.94 -45.12 -3.47
N GLU A 1054 -4.62 -46.35 -3.11
CA GLU A 1054 -3.77 -46.67 -1.97
C GLU A 1054 -2.40 -45.98 -2.05
N GLY A 1055 -2.04 -45.24 -1.00
CA GLY A 1055 -0.81 -44.45 -0.95
C GLY A 1055 -0.84 -43.16 -1.77
N ALA A 1056 -1.89 -42.92 -2.55
CA ALA A 1056 -2.02 -41.72 -3.37
C ALA A 1056 -2.72 -40.59 -2.60
N ALA A 1057 -2.33 -39.36 -2.95
CA ALA A 1057 -3.06 -38.16 -2.58
C ALA A 1057 -4.32 -38.02 -3.46
N LEU A 1058 -5.48 -37.98 -2.82
CA LEU A 1058 -6.75 -37.67 -3.45
C LEU A 1058 -7.09 -36.20 -3.26
N THR A 1059 -7.42 -35.51 -4.34
CA THR A 1059 -7.98 -34.14 -4.32
C THR A 1059 -9.30 -34.12 -5.08
N VAL A 1060 -10.08 -33.07 -4.88
CA VAL A 1060 -11.26 -32.78 -5.69
C VAL A 1060 -11.17 -31.35 -6.19
N VAL A 1061 -11.34 -31.18 -7.50
CA VAL A 1061 -11.50 -29.87 -8.13
C VAL A 1061 -12.99 -29.56 -8.14
N VAL A 1062 -13.35 -28.41 -7.58
CA VAL A 1062 -14.70 -27.85 -7.62
C VAL A 1062 -14.70 -26.74 -8.66
N THR A 1063 -15.50 -26.92 -9.71
CA THR A 1063 -15.61 -25.99 -10.83
C THR A 1063 -16.98 -25.33 -10.80
N ALA A 1064 -16.99 -24.02 -10.63
CA ALA A 1064 -18.16 -23.17 -10.64
C ALA A 1064 -18.32 -22.51 -12.01
N VAL A 1065 -19.51 -22.64 -12.59
CA VAL A 1065 -19.84 -22.10 -13.92
C VAL A 1065 -21.08 -21.24 -13.84
N ASN A 1066 -21.01 -20.03 -14.39
CA ASN A 1066 -22.18 -19.21 -14.73
C ASN A 1066 -22.01 -18.67 -16.15
N ALA A 1067 -22.92 -17.82 -16.62
CA ALA A 1067 -22.83 -17.23 -17.96
C ALA A 1067 -21.61 -16.29 -18.14
N GLY A 1068 -20.92 -15.95 -17.04
CA GLY A 1068 -19.79 -15.04 -16.99
C GLY A 1068 -18.41 -15.68 -17.03
N GLY A 1069 -18.36 -17.01 -16.96
CA GLY A 1069 -17.12 -17.75 -17.04
C GLY A 1069 -17.09 -18.93 -16.09
N THR A 1070 -15.88 -19.43 -15.87
CA THR A 1070 -15.63 -20.65 -15.10
C THR A 1070 -14.46 -20.42 -14.16
N THR A 1071 -14.66 -20.76 -12.89
CA THR A 1071 -13.62 -20.70 -11.86
C THR A 1071 -13.50 -22.06 -11.19
N SER A 1072 -12.28 -22.53 -10.96
CA SER A 1072 -12.02 -23.83 -10.34
C SER A 1072 -11.10 -23.70 -9.14
N VAL A 1073 -11.48 -24.33 -8.01
CA VAL A 1073 -10.65 -24.39 -6.80
C VAL A 1073 -10.47 -25.86 -6.41
N THR A 1074 -9.25 -26.22 -5.99
CA THR A 1074 -8.93 -27.59 -5.58
C THR A 1074 -8.92 -27.68 -4.06
N ALA A 1075 -9.65 -28.65 -3.50
CA ALA A 1075 -9.62 -28.90 -2.06
C ALA A 1075 -8.26 -29.47 -1.62
N PRO A 1076 -7.85 -29.26 -0.35
CA PRO A 1076 -6.66 -29.89 0.21
C PRO A 1076 -6.66 -31.41 0.02
N ALA A 1077 -5.48 -31.97 -0.24
CA ALA A 1077 -5.34 -33.40 -0.50
C ALA A 1077 -5.54 -34.24 0.76
N VAL A 1078 -6.20 -35.39 0.60
CA VAL A 1078 -6.29 -36.44 1.61
C VAL A 1078 -5.55 -37.68 1.11
N THR A 1079 -4.66 -38.23 1.93
CA THR A 1079 -3.83 -39.38 1.53
C THR A 1079 -4.51 -40.68 1.98
N VAL A 1080 -4.71 -41.60 1.03
CA VAL A 1080 -5.27 -42.91 1.34
C VAL A 1080 -4.20 -43.80 1.99
N PRO A 1081 -4.41 -44.30 3.21
CA PRO A 1081 -3.40 -45.12 3.86
C PRO A 1081 -3.24 -46.48 3.16
N TYR A 1082 -2.00 -46.99 3.14
CA TYR A 1082 -1.69 -48.33 2.68
C TYR A 1082 -2.42 -49.39 3.50
N ARG A 1083 -3.05 -50.35 2.83
CA ARG A 1083 -3.68 -51.52 3.44
C ARG A 1083 -2.60 -52.39 4.09
N THR A 1084 -3.01 -53.05 5.16
CA THR A 1084 -2.13 -53.88 5.97
C THR A 1084 -2.82 -55.19 6.31
N GLU A 1085 -2.11 -56.30 6.13
CA GLU A 1085 -2.47 -57.60 6.68
C GLU A 1085 -1.36 -58.03 7.66
N LEU A 1086 -1.71 -58.28 8.92
CA LEU A 1086 -0.75 -58.69 9.94
C LEU A 1086 -0.88 -60.19 10.23
N ARG A 1087 0.21 -60.92 10.03
CA ARG A 1087 0.32 -62.35 10.33
C ARG A 1087 1.20 -62.58 11.55
N LEU A 1088 0.86 -63.61 12.31
CA LEU A 1088 1.60 -64.06 13.49
C LEU A 1088 1.78 -65.58 13.41
N ASP A 1089 3.03 -66.00 13.50
CA ASP A 1089 3.45 -67.40 13.54
C ASP A 1089 4.31 -67.66 14.79
N LEU A 1090 4.07 -68.79 15.44
CA LEU A 1090 4.85 -69.22 16.61
C LEU A 1090 5.81 -70.32 16.20
N SER A 1091 7.02 -70.33 16.77
CA SER A 1091 8.01 -71.40 16.50
C SER A 1091 7.55 -72.78 16.94
N THR A 1092 6.58 -72.85 17.86
CA THR A 1092 5.86 -74.06 18.24
C THR A 1092 4.52 -73.68 18.86
N PRO A 1093 3.44 -74.45 18.64
CA PRO A 1093 2.18 -74.30 19.37
C PRO A 1093 2.22 -74.95 20.78
N LEU A 1094 3.25 -75.76 21.08
CA LEU A 1094 3.42 -76.50 22.34
C LEU A 1094 4.87 -76.42 22.85
N GLY A 1095 5.07 -76.02 24.10
CA GLY A 1095 6.40 -75.93 24.73
C GLY A 1095 6.37 -76.35 26.21
N LEU A 1096 7.55 -76.57 26.80
CA LEU A 1096 7.74 -76.70 28.25
C LEU A 1096 7.96 -75.32 28.89
N SER A 1097 7.89 -75.19 30.21
CA SER A 1097 8.06 -73.89 30.90
C SER A 1097 9.45 -73.25 30.70
N ILE A 1098 10.43 -74.07 30.30
CA ILE A 1098 11.78 -73.64 29.91
C ILE A 1098 11.93 -73.29 28.42
N THR A 1099 10.93 -73.60 27.58
CA THR A 1099 11.01 -73.42 26.13
C THR A 1099 10.95 -71.95 25.75
N LYS A 1100 11.97 -71.48 25.01
CA LYS A 1100 11.96 -70.15 24.39
C LYS A 1100 11.11 -70.18 23.12
N VAL A 1101 9.85 -69.76 23.23
CA VAL A 1101 8.95 -69.65 22.07
C VAL A 1101 9.23 -68.34 21.34
N LYS A 1102 9.48 -68.42 20.03
CA LYS A 1102 9.63 -67.24 19.17
C LYS A 1102 8.29 -66.93 18.52
N ALA A 1103 7.89 -65.66 18.55
CA ALA A 1103 6.79 -65.10 17.78
C ALA A 1103 7.37 -64.32 16.61
N THR A 1104 7.05 -64.78 15.39
CA THR A 1104 7.41 -64.10 14.15
C THR A 1104 6.17 -63.42 13.60
N VAL A 1105 6.28 -62.12 13.32
CA VAL A 1105 5.22 -61.33 12.68
C VAL A 1105 5.62 -60.97 11.26
N GLU A 1106 4.63 -60.91 10.37
CA GLU A 1106 4.76 -60.41 9.01
C GLU A 1106 3.64 -59.40 8.76
N LEU A 1107 4.00 -58.12 8.61
CA LEU A 1107 3.09 -57.06 8.18
C LEU A 1107 3.19 -56.92 6.66
N LYS A 1108 2.16 -57.40 5.95
CA LYS A 1108 2.07 -57.26 4.50
C LYS A 1108 1.43 -55.92 4.15
N THR A 1109 2.18 -55.09 3.46
CA THR A 1109 1.73 -53.80 2.91
C THR A 1109 2.62 -53.42 1.73
N ALA A 1110 2.13 -52.52 0.87
CA ALA A 1110 2.94 -51.95 -0.21
C ALA A 1110 3.88 -50.82 0.27
N ALA A 1111 3.71 -50.33 1.51
CA ALA A 1111 4.57 -49.31 2.11
C ALA A 1111 5.87 -49.88 2.67
N ASP A 1112 6.95 -49.07 2.71
CA ASP A 1112 8.14 -49.42 3.49
C ASP A 1112 7.83 -49.31 5.00
N VAL A 1113 8.04 -50.42 5.71
CA VAL A 1113 7.75 -50.57 7.14
C VAL A 1113 9.00 -50.85 7.96
N ARG A 1114 10.20 -50.70 7.37
CA ARG A 1114 11.46 -50.90 8.08
C ARG A 1114 11.53 -50.02 9.34
N GLY A 1115 11.92 -50.63 10.46
CA GLY A 1115 12.05 -49.94 11.73
C GLY A 1115 10.73 -49.66 12.46
N ARG A 1116 9.58 -49.98 11.85
CA ARG A 1116 8.27 -49.88 12.51
C ARG A 1116 8.09 -51.02 13.51
N SER A 1117 7.24 -50.80 14.50
CA SER A 1117 7.06 -51.72 15.61
C SER A 1117 5.67 -52.37 15.60
N VAL A 1118 5.63 -53.68 15.85
CA VAL A 1118 4.42 -54.47 16.10
C VAL A 1118 4.45 -54.96 17.53
N THR A 1119 3.33 -54.83 18.24
CA THR A 1119 3.21 -55.32 19.62
C THR A 1119 2.64 -56.73 19.61
N VAL A 1120 3.35 -57.69 20.20
CA VAL A 1120 2.87 -59.05 20.43
C VAL A 1120 2.44 -59.19 21.88
N THR A 1121 1.19 -59.58 22.11
CA THR A 1121 0.58 -59.71 23.43
C THR A 1121 0.30 -61.18 23.73
N VAL A 1122 0.72 -61.64 24.93
CA VAL A 1122 0.43 -62.97 25.46
C VAL A 1122 0.24 -62.89 26.97
N ALA A 1123 -0.84 -63.48 27.51
CA ALA A 1123 -1.12 -63.49 28.96
C ALA A 1123 -1.13 -62.11 29.65
N GLY A 1124 -1.48 -61.04 28.93
CA GLY A 1124 -1.43 -59.66 29.44
C GLY A 1124 -0.04 -59.00 29.42
N GLN A 1125 0.99 -59.73 29.00
CA GLN A 1125 2.34 -59.20 28.77
C GLN A 1125 2.51 -58.83 27.30
N THR A 1126 3.29 -57.79 27.04
CA THR A 1126 3.57 -57.28 25.68
C THR A 1126 5.06 -57.38 25.35
N ALA A 1127 5.35 -57.65 24.08
CA ALA A 1127 6.69 -57.65 23.53
C ALA A 1127 6.69 -56.88 22.20
N THR A 1128 7.65 -55.98 22.02
CA THR A 1128 7.77 -55.18 20.79
C THR A 1128 8.66 -55.89 19.77
N VAL A 1129 8.16 -55.99 18.53
CA VAL A 1129 8.90 -56.51 17.39
C VAL A 1129 9.17 -55.38 16.41
N VAL A 1130 10.45 -55.13 16.09
CA VAL A 1130 10.84 -54.19 15.04
C VAL A 1130 10.88 -54.92 13.69
N LEU A 1131 10.25 -54.33 12.68
CA LEU A 1131 10.13 -54.91 11.34
C LEU A 1131 11.36 -54.59 10.47
N ASP A 1132 11.76 -55.56 9.66
CA ASP A 1132 12.76 -55.42 8.61
C ASP A 1132 12.16 -54.82 7.31
N ALA A 1133 13.00 -54.70 6.26
CA ALA A 1133 12.57 -54.20 4.96
C ALA A 1133 11.49 -55.05 4.26
N LYS A 1134 11.30 -56.30 4.68
CA LYS A 1134 10.26 -57.21 4.17
C LYS A 1134 9.01 -57.23 5.07
N GLY A 1135 8.94 -56.33 6.05
CA GLY A 1135 7.85 -56.28 7.02
C GLY A 1135 7.84 -57.43 8.02
N LYS A 1136 8.99 -58.11 8.22
CA LYS A 1136 9.11 -59.24 9.15
C LYS A 1136 9.90 -58.88 10.38
N GLY A 1137 9.54 -59.49 11.50
CA GLY A 1137 10.36 -59.44 12.70
C GLY A 1137 10.03 -60.59 13.65
N THR A 1138 10.96 -60.89 14.54
CA THR A 1138 10.81 -61.99 15.50
C THR A 1138 11.19 -61.53 16.90
N VAL A 1139 10.40 -61.90 17.89
CA VAL A 1139 10.72 -61.72 19.31
C VAL A 1139 10.59 -63.04 20.06
N ILE A 1140 11.37 -63.20 21.13
CA ILE A 1140 11.19 -64.31 22.07
C ILE A 1140 10.10 -63.87 23.06
N LEU A 1141 9.05 -64.67 23.18
CA LEU A 1141 7.98 -64.40 24.14
C LEU A 1141 8.53 -64.44 25.58
N PRO A 1142 7.98 -63.63 26.50
CA PRO A 1142 8.38 -63.67 27.90
C PRO A 1142 8.17 -65.07 28.49
N LYS A 1143 8.83 -65.37 29.61
CA LYS A 1143 8.64 -66.67 30.28
C LYS A 1143 7.21 -66.82 30.78
N LEU A 1144 6.55 -67.89 30.37
CA LEU A 1144 5.17 -68.21 30.73
C LEU A 1144 5.12 -69.38 31.70
N ARG A 1145 4.14 -69.38 32.60
CA ARG A 1145 3.85 -70.53 33.47
C ARG A 1145 3.09 -71.59 32.68
N THR A 1146 2.90 -72.76 33.27
CA THR A 1146 2.06 -73.82 32.68
C THR A 1146 0.64 -73.28 32.43
N GLY A 1147 0.13 -73.44 31.21
CA GLY A 1147 -1.17 -72.89 30.83
C GLY A 1147 -1.41 -72.84 29.32
N ILE A 1148 -2.62 -72.44 28.94
CA ILE A 1148 -3.04 -72.22 27.55
C ILE A 1148 -3.19 -70.72 27.33
N TYR A 1149 -2.48 -70.17 26.34
CA TYR A 1149 -2.43 -68.74 26.08
C TYR A 1149 -2.83 -68.42 24.64
N GLY A 1150 -3.56 -67.32 24.47
CA GLY A 1150 -3.72 -66.68 23.17
C GLY A 1150 -2.59 -65.67 22.94
N VAL A 1151 -1.93 -65.77 21.79
CA VAL A 1151 -0.92 -64.82 21.33
C VAL A 1151 -1.50 -64.02 20.18
N ARG A 1152 -1.44 -62.69 20.26
CA ARG A 1152 -1.94 -61.78 19.21
C ARG A 1152 -0.88 -60.73 18.91
N ALA A 1153 -0.78 -60.31 17.64
CA ALA A 1153 0.05 -59.20 17.22
C ALA A 1153 -0.83 -58.01 16.79
N GLU A 1154 -0.41 -56.80 17.11
CA GLU A 1154 -1.09 -55.54 16.80
C GLU A 1154 -0.10 -54.51 16.25
N PHE A 1155 -0.44 -53.94 15.09
CA PHE A 1155 0.23 -52.80 14.49
C PHE A 1155 -0.69 -51.58 14.60
N ALA A 1156 -0.24 -50.54 15.29
CA ALA A 1156 -1.04 -49.36 15.59
C ALA A 1156 -1.34 -48.47 14.36
N GLY A 1157 -0.68 -48.71 13.23
CA GLY A 1157 -0.78 -47.87 12.03
C GLY A 1157 0.20 -46.68 12.06
N ALA A 1158 0.17 -45.90 10.98
CA ALA A 1158 0.88 -44.64 10.81
C ALA A 1158 0.05 -43.69 9.92
N ALA A 1159 0.43 -42.41 9.81
CA ALA A 1159 -0.31 -41.43 9.00
C ALA A 1159 -0.61 -41.89 7.56
N SER A 1160 0.25 -42.72 6.97
CA SER A 1160 0.08 -43.28 5.62
C SER A 1160 -0.13 -44.80 5.58
N ILE A 1161 -0.27 -45.49 6.72
CA ILE A 1161 -0.36 -46.96 6.77
C ILE A 1161 -1.45 -47.37 7.76
N ALA A 1162 -2.39 -48.21 7.33
CA ALA A 1162 -3.49 -48.65 8.17
C ALA A 1162 -3.01 -49.46 9.38
N ALA A 1163 -3.80 -49.43 10.46
CA ALA A 1163 -3.60 -50.32 11.60
C ALA A 1163 -4.03 -51.75 11.23
N ALA A 1164 -3.41 -52.76 11.84
CA ALA A 1164 -3.75 -54.16 11.62
C ALA A 1164 -3.59 -55.00 12.89
N THR A 1165 -4.40 -56.05 12.99
CA THR A 1165 -4.37 -57.02 14.08
C THR A 1165 -4.32 -58.43 13.50
N SER A 1166 -3.48 -59.29 14.07
CA SER A 1166 -3.43 -60.70 13.65
C SER A 1166 -4.58 -61.50 14.25
N PRO A 1167 -4.99 -62.61 13.62
CA PRO A 1167 -5.71 -63.67 14.31
C PRO A 1167 -4.94 -64.15 15.55
N SER A 1168 -5.66 -64.60 16.58
CA SER A 1168 -5.02 -65.17 17.78
C SER A 1168 -4.44 -66.55 17.48
N ARG A 1169 -3.24 -66.83 17.99
CA ARG A 1169 -2.57 -68.14 17.94
C ARG A 1169 -2.55 -68.77 19.32
N LEU A 1170 -2.89 -70.05 19.39
CA LEU A 1170 -2.86 -70.79 20.65
C LEU A 1170 -1.43 -71.24 20.95
N LEU A 1171 -0.99 -71.01 22.19
CA LEU A 1171 0.26 -71.52 22.74
C LEU A 1171 -0.02 -72.28 24.04
N ILE A 1172 0.37 -73.55 24.08
CA ILE A 1172 0.24 -74.39 25.27
C ILE A 1172 1.64 -74.57 25.90
N ILE A 1173 1.76 -74.24 27.19
CA ILE A 1173 2.98 -74.45 27.97
C ILE A 1173 2.71 -75.56 28.99
N LEU A 1174 3.45 -76.65 28.87
CA LEU A 1174 3.48 -77.78 29.80
C LEU A 1174 4.69 -77.64 30.75
N PHE A 1175 4.75 -78.49 31.77
CA PHE A 1175 5.72 -78.54 32.88
C PHE A 1175 7.04 -77.76 32.71
#